data_AF-A0A1R4B5M3-F1
#
_entry.id   AF-A0A1R4B5M3-F1
#
_cell.length_a   1.000
_cell.length_b   1.000
_cell.length_c   1.000
_cell.angle_alpha   90.00
_cell.angle_beta   90.00
_cell.angle_gamma   90.00
#
_symmetry.space_group_name_H-M   'P 1'
#
loop_
_entity.id
_entity.type
_entity.pdbx_description
1 polymer ?
#
loop_
_entity_poly.entity_id
_entity_poly.type
_entity_poly.pdbx_seq_one_letter_code
_entity_poly.pdbx_strand_id
1 'polypeptide(L)'
;MMNDIVEIHHAMLPLPDGTQLAYRAWMPKDASSEPVPAILEFLPYRKNDGTIVRDEITMPETAAHGYACIRVDLRGCGESDGHMSDEYTAQELQDGQDVLAWIATQPWCDGNVGMVGISWGGFNSLQIAALNPPELKAIITQCSTDDRYRDDVHYMGGCLLNDNLDWASFFWAYAQGRAPDKALVGENWKDQWLERLERMPLLAKPWLTEQLRNEYWQHASVCEDYSAIKVPVYAMSGWADNYRDTVFSLLKNLSVPCRGLVGPWAHKYPNIAYPNPKMDYVKESVRWWDRWLKGIENGLEDEPALSYYLQDSVRAQTDYAHRPGQWISEPCWPSPNTCSQRYFLNEKQLSATANPAAPLLSVSSPQTTGLNGGRLCVGIRQDMEQPADQRADDAGSLTFDTLPLTEDLALAGQVVATLSLRSDKPTAQVAVRVCDVHPDGSSTRISVGVLNLNHSDNHATFTQLDPDTWYSVEVALKHVAYKVPQGHRLRISISTAYWPLIWPSADHATLTLNPAKSMIEVPYRETWETEFEPPVYDKPVSYDGESLRAYDSQRMVHHDYKTGLVCLETRDDFGRQHFNSCQTEIDMRMKQFQTIHPDDPLSAESELFYELDMGRDGWWTGLTAHYHMHCDYDYFYITARWQALEGEQVIFEKEFKETIERTGV
;
A
#
# COMPACT_ATOMS: atom_id res chain seq x y z
N MET A 1 -9.45 -15.14 -31.01
CA MET A 1 -10.93 -14.99 -31.06
C MET A 1 -11.39 -14.92 -29.62
N MET A 2 -12.32 -14.03 -29.28
CA MET A 2 -12.88 -13.98 -27.92
C MET A 2 -13.90 -15.11 -27.75
N ASN A 3 -13.91 -15.73 -26.58
CA ASN A 3 -14.88 -16.76 -26.21
C ASN A 3 -16.15 -16.11 -25.66
N ASP A 4 -17.28 -16.75 -25.90
CA ASP A 4 -18.49 -16.48 -25.13
C ASP A 4 -18.29 -16.99 -23.69
N ILE A 5 -18.63 -16.17 -22.71
CA ILE A 5 -18.46 -16.53 -21.30
C ILE A 5 -19.80 -16.83 -20.60
N VAL A 6 -19.72 -17.57 -19.51
CA VAL A 6 -20.75 -17.67 -18.47
C VAL A 6 -20.25 -17.02 -17.19
N GLU A 7 -21.19 -16.47 -16.42
CA GLU A 7 -20.92 -15.95 -15.09
C GLU A 7 -21.63 -16.81 -14.04
N ILE A 8 -20.89 -17.15 -12.98
CA ILE A 8 -21.43 -17.63 -11.71
C ILE A 8 -21.35 -16.45 -10.74
N HIS A 9 -22.47 -15.77 -10.52
CA HIS A 9 -22.50 -14.58 -9.66
C HIS A 9 -22.16 -14.93 -8.19
N HIS A 10 -22.69 -16.04 -7.70
CA HIS A 10 -22.41 -16.57 -6.37
C HIS A 10 -22.51 -18.10 -6.37
N ALA A 11 -21.51 -18.73 -5.76
CA ALA A 11 -21.54 -20.14 -5.38
C ALA A 11 -20.63 -20.35 -4.16
N MET A 12 -20.76 -21.50 -3.52
CA MET A 12 -19.93 -21.90 -2.38
C MET A 12 -18.98 -23.03 -2.77
N LEU A 13 -17.73 -22.95 -2.35
CA LEU A 13 -16.75 -24.04 -2.45
C LEU A 13 -16.47 -24.62 -1.05
N PRO A 14 -16.35 -25.94 -0.90
CA PRO A 14 -15.98 -26.58 0.36
C PRO A 14 -14.46 -26.61 0.56
N LEU A 15 -14.00 -26.30 1.77
CA LEU A 15 -12.66 -26.60 2.24
C LEU A 15 -12.62 -27.97 2.94
N PRO A 16 -11.42 -28.58 3.11
CA PRO A 16 -11.26 -29.88 3.76
C PRO A 16 -11.82 -29.96 5.19
N ASP A 17 -11.84 -28.84 5.92
CA ASP A 17 -12.37 -28.73 7.28
C ASP A 17 -13.91 -28.57 7.33
N GLY A 18 -14.57 -28.52 6.17
CA GLY A 18 -16.02 -28.34 6.04
C GLY A 18 -16.48 -26.87 5.95
N THR A 19 -15.56 -25.91 6.02
CA THR A 19 -15.86 -24.48 5.84
C THR A 19 -16.26 -24.22 4.39
N GLN A 20 -17.31 -23.41 4.19
CA GLN A 20 -17.73 -22.98 2.87
C GLN A 20 -17.21 -21.58 2.57
N LEU A 21 -16.48 -21.40 1.46
CA LEU A 21 -16.07 -20.08 0.97
C LEU A 21 -16.93 -19.65 -0.22
N ALA A 22 -17.36 -18.39 -0.21
CA ALA A 22 -18.12 -17.80 -1.28
C ALA A 22 -17.22 -17.35 -2.43
N TYR A 23 -17.64 -17.62 -3.66
CA TYR A 23 -16.92 -17.19 -4.85
C TYR A 23 -17.84 -16.68 -5.95
N ARG A 24 -17.26 -15.87 -6.85
CA ARG A 24 -17.80 -15.46 -8.15
C ARG A 24 -16.84 -15.99 -9.22
N ALA A 25 -17.38 -16.36 -10.38
CA ALA A 25 -16.56 -16.90 -11.46
C ALA A 25 -17.03 -16.43 -12.84
N TRP A 26 -16.08 -16.29 -13.75
CA TRP A 26 -16.30 -16.03 -15.17
C TRP A 26 -15.45 -17.01 -15.96
N MET A 27 -16.05 -17.72 -16.92
CA MET A 27 -15.34 -18.75 -17.69
C MET A 27 -15.97 -18.96 -19.08
N PRO A 28 -15.22 -19.47 -20.06
CA PRO A 28 -15.76 -19.86 -21.36
C PRO A 28 -16.95 -20.83 -21.23
N LYS A 29 -18.00 -20.65 -22.06
CA LYS A 29 -19.20 -21.51 -22.08
C LYS A 29 -18.89 -22.99 -22.28
N ASP A 30 -17.84 -23.29 -23.03
CA ASP A 30 -17.39 -24.63 -23.40
C ASP A 30 -16.31 -25.20 -22.46
N ALA A 31 -15.95 -24.50 -21.39
CA ALA A 31 -14.89 -24.92 -20.47
C ALA A 31 -15.12 -26.32 -19.87
N SER A 32 -16.38 -26.77 -19.69
CA SER A 32 -16.66 -28.13 -19.20
C SER A 32 -16.36 -29.25 -20.22
N SER A 33 -16.33 -28.94 -21.52
CA SER A 33 -15.94 -29.87 -22.57
C SER A 33 -14.49 -29.67 -23.03
N GLU A 34 -14.00 -28.44 -22.94
CA GLU A 34 -12.64 -28.03 -23.31
C GLU A 34 -12.04 -27.27 -22.10
N PRO A 35 -11.50 -27.98 -21.09
CA PRO A 35 -11.00 -27.37 -19.86
C PRO A 35 -9.91 -26.33 -20.12
N VAL A 36 -9.93 -25.26 -19.33
CA VAL A 36 -9.02 -24.11 -19.46
C VAL A 36 -8.22 -23.89 -18.18
N PRO A 37 -7.07 -23.21 -18.24
CA PRO A 37 -6.39 -22.75 -17.03
C PRO A 37 -7.25 -21.77 -16.23
N ALA A 38 -7.05 -21.76 -14.92
CA ALA A 38 -7.77 -20.88 -14.01
C ALA A 38 -6.89 -19.73 -13.49
N ILE A 39 -7.52 -18.61 -13.15
CA ILE A 39 -6.88 -17.45 -12.51
C ILE A 39 -7.66 -17.17 -11.23
N LEU A 40 -6.98 -17.25 -10.07
CA LEU A 40 -7.54 -17.02 -8.75
C LEU A 40 -7.16 -15.64 -8.23
N GLU A 41 -8.16 -14.89 -7.75
CA GLU A 41 -7.96 -13.77 -6.85
C GLU A 41 -8.63 -14.06 -5.48
N PHE A 42 -7.83 -14.04 -4.41
CA PHE A 42 -8.21 -14.44 -3.05
C PHE A 42 -7.84 -13.36 -2.03
N LEU A 43 -8.83 -12.73 -1.40
CA LEU A 43 -8.67 -11.58 -0.49
C LEU A 43 -10.02 -11.20 0.18
N PRO A 44 -10.05 -10.28 1.17
CA PRO A 44 -11.21 -10.13 2.08
C PRO A 44 -12.22 -9.06 1.66
N TYR A 45 -12.00 -8.37 0.54
CA TYR A 45 -12.69 -7.12 0.20
C TYR A 45 -14.07 -7.27 -0.46
N ARG A 46 -14.78 -8.38 -0.19
CA ARG A 46 -16.18 -8.61 -0.58
C ARG A 46 -16.45 -8.52 -2.09
N LYS A 47 -16.57 -9.68 -2.75
CA LYS A 47 -16.76 -9.81 -4.20
C LYS A 47 -18.02 -9.13 -4.78
N ASN A 48 -19.04 -8.91 -3.95
CA ASN A 48 -20.36 -8.43 -4.38
C ASN A 48 -20.61 -6.94 -4.12
N ASP A 49 -19.82 -6.31 -3.24
CA ASP A 49 -20.12 -4.97 -2.73
C ASP A 49 -18.87 -4.17 -2.31
N GLY A 50 -17.67 -4.75 -2.46
CA GLY A 50 -16.40 -4.02 -2.30
C GLY A 50 -15.56 -4.04 -3.57
N THR A 51 -15.30 -5.20 -4.17
CA THR A 51 -14.45 -5.32 -5.38
C THR A 51 -15.21 -5.39 -6.70
N ILE A 52 -16.54 -5.39 -6.66
CA ILE A 52 -17.42 -5.60 -7.82
C ILE A 52 -17.02 -4.78 -9.06
N VAL A 53 -16.73 -3.48 -8.91
CA VAL A 53 -16.38 -2.58 -10.03
C VAL A 53 -15.11 -3.06 -10.75
N ARG A 54 -14.03 -3.32 -10.00
CA ARG A 54 -12.75 -3.74 -10.61
C ARG A 54 -12.85 -5.14 -11.19
N ASP A 55 -13.61 -6.01 -10.54
CA ASP A 55 -13.79 -7.40 -10.95
C ASP A 55 -14.53 -7.45 -12.30
N GLU A 56 -15.61 -6.67 -12.45
CA GLU A 56 -16.41 -6.61 -13.69
C GLU A 56 -15.69 -5.96 -14.87
N ILE A 57 -14.75 -5.06 -14.61
CA ILE A 57 -13.92 -4.45 -15.65
C ILE A 57 -12.84 -5.43 -16.15
N THR A 58 -12.38 -6.35 -15.29
CA THR A 58 -11.12 -7.09 -15.52
C THR A 58 -11.35 -8.58 -15.78
N MET A 59 -12.15 -9.25 -14.94
CA MET A 59 -12.33 -10.70 -14.95
C MET A 59 -13.12 -11.19 -16.17
N PRO A 60 -14.23 -10.54 -16.62
CA PRO A 60 -14.95 -10.97 -17.82
C PRO A 60 -14.09 -10.90 -19.09
N GLU A 61 -13.32 -9.82 -19.25
CA GLU A 61 -12.43 -9.66 -20.41
C GLU A 61 -11.33 -10.72 -20.39
N THR A 62 -10.71 -10.96 -19.23
CA THR A 62 -9.72 -12.03 -19.06
C THR A 62 -10.32 -13.42 -19.36
N ALA A 63 -11.53 -13.70 -18.88
CA ALA A 63 -12.20 -14.98 -19.15
C ALA A 63 -12.50 -15.18 -20.64
N ALA A 64 -12.85 -14.11 -21.36
CA ALA A 64 -13.05 -14.15 -22.81
C ALA A 64 -11.76 -14.53 -23.59
N HIS A 65 -10.58 -14.37 -22.98
CA HIS A 65 -9.30 -14.86 -23.51
C HIS A 65 -9.02 -16.36 -23.21
N GLY A 66 -10.01 -17.11 -22.71
CA GLY A 66 -9.91 -18.55 -22.52
C GLY A 66 -9.32 -18.93 -21.16
N TYR A 67 -9.83 -18.32 -20.09
CA TYR A 67 -9.46 -18.58 -18.71
C TYR A 67 -10.71 -18.72 -17.84
N ALA A 68 -10.63 -19.55 -16.80
CA ALA A 68 -11.61 -19.53 -15.71
C ALA A 68 -11.14 -18.57 -14.62
N CYS A 69 -11.72 -17.37 -14.55
CA CYS A 69 -11.40 -16.36 -13.55
C CYS A 69 -12.26 -16.56 -12.30
N ILE A 70 -11.64 -16.78 -11.15
CA ILE A 70 -12.31 -17.11 -9.88
C ILE A 70 -11.94 -16.06 -8.83
N ARG A 71 -12.95 -15.40 -8.25
CA ARG A 71 -12.81 -14.43 -7.16
C ARG A 71 -13.43 -15.01 -5.90
N VAL A 72 -12.60 -15.23 -4.86
CA VAL A 72 -13.02 -15.92 -3.61
C VAL A 72 -12.92 -14.98 -2.41
N ASP A 73 -14.00 -14.82 -1.66
CA ASP A 73 -13.96 -14.09 -0.39
C ASP A 73 -13.31 -14.96 0.69
N LEU A 74 -12.36 -14.37 1.42
CA LEU A 74 -11.69 -15.02 2.55
C LEU A 74 -12.69 -15.55 3.58
N ARG A 75 -12.26 -16.55 4.36
CA ARG A 75 -12.96 -16.99 5.56
C ARG A 75 -13.32 -15.78 6.43
N GLY A 76 -14.59 -15.71 6.85
CA GLY A 76 -15.09 -14.60 7.67
C GLY A 76 -15.31 -13.28 6.92
N CYS A 77 -15.24 -13.27 5.59
CA CYS A 77 -15.50 -12.09 4.77
C CYS A 77 -16.64 -12.37 3.78
N GLY A 78 -17.38 -11.33 3.40
CA GLY A 78 -18.54 -11.48 2.51
C GLY A 78 -19.49 -12.57 3.01
N GLU A 79 -19.89 -13.44 2.09
CA GLU A 79 -20.76 -14.60 2.34
C GLU A 79 -20.02 -15.86 2.83
N SER A 80 -18.69 -15.83 2.96
CA SER A 80 -17.91 -16.99 3.43
C SER A 80 -18.15 -17.31 4.91
N ASP A 81 -18.07 -18.59 5.26
CA ASP A 81 -18.19 -19.05 6.64
C ASP A 81 -17.02 -18.57 7.52
N GLY A 82 -17.22 -18.66 8.84
CA GLY A 82 -16.17 -18.40 9.83
C GLY A 82 -15.98 -16.92 10.18
N HIS A 83 -14.80 -16.63 10.74
CA HIS A 83 -14.38 -15.30 11.16
C HIS A 83 -12.90 -15.11 10.87
N MET A 84 -12.49 -13.85 10.74
CA MET A 84 -11.09 -13.48 10.60
C MET A 84 -10.51 -13.17 11.99
N SER A 85 -9.29 -13.64 12.26
CA SER A 85 -8.58 -13.39 13.52
C SER A 85 -7.44 -12.38 13.37
N ASP A 86 -6.82 -12.33 12.19
CA ASP A 86 -5.74 -11.39 11.86
C ASP A 86 -5.50 -11.38 10.34
N GLU A 87 -4.53 -10.59 9.89
CA GLU A 87 -4.06 -10.55 8.51
C GLU A 87 -3.04 -11.67 8.17
N TYR A 88 -3.19 -12.29 7.00
CA TYR A 88 -2.26 -13.25 6.41
C TYR A 88 -1.94 -14.46 7.29
N THR A 89 -2.88 -14.87 8.13
CA THR A 89 -2.70 -15.96 9.09
C THR A 89 -2.32 -17.28 8.40
N ALA A 90 -1.70 -18.19 9.16
CA ALA A 90 -1.46 -19.55 8.66
C ALA A 90 -2.75 -20.24 8.16
N GLN A 91 -3.90 -19.94 8.77
CA GLN A 91 -5.20 -20.44 8.31
C GLN A 91 -5.58 -19.87 6.95
N GLU A 92 -5.42 -18.56 6.74
CA GLU A 92 -5.67 -17.92 5.44
C GLU A 92 -4.78 -18.52 4.34
N LEU A 93 -3.49 -18.72 4.62
CA LEU A 93 -2.57 -19.32 3.65
C LEU A 93 -2.93 -20.78 3.32
N GLN A 94 -3.34 -21.56 4.33
CA GLN A 94 -3.82 -22.92 4.14
C GLN A 94 -5.12 -22.96 3.32
N ASP A 95 -6.09 -22.09 3.63
CA ASP A 95 -7.34 -21.96 2.88
C ASP A 95 -7.03 -21.66 1.40
N GLY A 96 -6.04 -20.82 1.12
CA GLY A 96 -5.61 -20.53 -0.24
C GLY A 96 -5.00 -21.74 -0.98
N GLN A 97 -4.17 -22.57 -0.32
CA GLN A 97 -3.69 -23.82 -0.91
C GLN A 97 -4.84 -24.80 -1.20
N ASP A 98 -5.81 -24.89 -0.29
CA ASP A 98 -6.97 -25.76 -0.44
C ASP A 98 -7.89 -25.29 -1.58
N VAL A 99 -8.05 -23.97 -1.76
CA VAL A 99 -8.77 -23.39 -2.90
C VAL A 99 -8.07 -23.72 -4.23
N LEU A 100 -6.74 -23.61 -4.31
CA LEU A 100 -5.99 -23.97 -5.51
C LEU A 100 -6.17 -25.45 -5.88
N ALA A 101 -6.07 -26.35 -4.89
CA ALA A 101 -6.30 -27.77 -5.07
C ALA A 101 -7.75 -28.06 -5.51
N TRP A 102 -8.74 -27.38 -4.93
CA TRP A 102 -10.13 -27.52 -5.35
C TRP A 102 -10.33 -27.06 -6.80
N ILE A 103 -9.83 -25.88 -7.18
CA ILE A 103 -9.94 -25.33 -8.55
C ILE A 103 -9.36 -26.31 -9.57
N ALA A 104 -8.15 -26.82 -9.32
CA ALA A 104 -7.44 -27.69 -10.26
C ALA A 104 -8.14 -29.04 -10.52
N THR A 105 -9.10 -29.44 -9.66
CA THR A 105 -9.87 -30.68 -9.82
C THR A 105 -11.24 -30.48 -10.49
N GLN A 106 -11.62 -29.23 -10.76
CA GLN A 106 -12.91 -28.96 -11.38
C GLN A 106 -12.93 -29.36 -12.86
N PRO A 107 -14.07 -29.85 -13.39
CA PRO A 107 -14.15 -30.33 -14.77
C PRO A 107 -13.93 -29.24 -15.82
N TRP A 108 -13.98 -27.97 -15.44
CA TRP A 108 -13.71 -26.83 -16.30
C TRP A 108 -12.25 -26.34 -16.24
N CYS A 109 -11.44 -26.88 -15.33
CA CYS A 109 -10.03 -26.53 -15.16
C CYS A 109 -9.12 -27.60 -15.79
N ASP A 110 -8.08 -27.17 -16.50
CA ASP A 110 -7.05 -28.07 -17.06
C ASP A 110 -5.98 -28.53 -16.04
N GLY A 111 -6.12 -28.10 -14.78
CA GLY A 111 -5.19 -28.37 -13.68
C GLY A 111 -4.10 -27.30 -13.47
N ASN A 112 -4.01 -26.29 -14.35
CA ASN A 112 -3.08 -25.18 -14.20
C ASN A 112 -3.79 -23.96 -13.60
N VAL A 113 -3.23 -23.41 -12.52
CA VAL A 113 -3.79 -22.23 -11.85
C VAL A 113 -2.75 -21.13 -11.77
N GLY A 114 -3.15 -19.90 -12.07
CA GLY A 114 -2.42 -18.67 -11.76
C GLY A 114 -3.08 -17.93 -10.60
N MET A 115 -2.31 -17.12 -9.87
CA MET A 115 -2.87 -16.21 -8.86
C MET A 115 -2.59 -14.75 -9.18
N VAL A 116 -3.56 -13.90 -8.89
CA VAL A 116 -3.47 -12.46 -9.13
C VAL A 116 -4.06 -11.69 -7.94
N GLY A 117 -3.51 -10.52 -7.67
CA GLY A 117 -4.10 -9.62 -6.70
C GLY A 117 -3.36 -8.31 -6.55
N ILE A 118 -4.08 -7.32 -6.01
CA ILE A 118 -3.55 -6.03 -5.58
C ILE A 118 -3.64 -5.91 -4.06
N SER A 119 -2.69 -5.23 -3.43
CA SER A 119 -2.70 -5.04 -1.98
C SER A 119 -2.72 -6.41 -1.29
N TRP A 120 -3.59 -6.65 -0.31
CA TRP A 120 -3.79 -7.94 0.32
C TRP A 120 -3.80 -9.15 -0.63
N GLY A 121 -4.49 -9.06 -1.78
CA GLY A 121 -4.48 -10.16 -2.76
C GLY A 121 -3.10 -10.39 -3.40
N GLY A 122 -2.32 -9.32 -3.59
CA GLY A 122 -0.93 -9.39 -4.04
C GLY A 122 -0.04 -10.03 -2.99
N PHE A 123 -0.10 -9.55 -1.74
CA PHE A 123 0.65 -10.12 -0.61
C PHE A 123 0.36 -11.61 -0.46
N ASN A 124 -0.93 -11.96 -0.43
CA ASN A 124 -1.41 -13.33 -0.30
C ASN A 124 -0.93 -14.21 -1.47
N SER A 125 -1.00 -13.73 -2.72
CA SER A 125 -0.50 -14.48 -3.89
C SER A 125 1.00 -14.77 -3.79
N LEU A 126 1.80 -13.81 -3.30
CA LEU A 126 3.23 -13.95 -3.14
C LEU A 126 3.58 -14.92 -2.00
N GLN A 127 2.88 -14.81 -0.87
CA GLN A 127 3.02 -15.71 0.27
C GLN A 127 2.64 -17.15 -0.07
N ILE A 128 1.52 -17.37 -0.77
CA ILE A 128 1.11 -18.70 -1.21
C ILE A 128 2.08 -19.27 -2.25
N ALA A 129 2.64 -18.44 -3.15
CA ALA A 129 3.67 -18.89 -4.07
C ALA A 129 4.93 -19.41 -3.35
N ALA A 130 5.29 -18.83 -2.19
CA ALA A 130 6.37 -19.33 -1.36
C ALA A 130 6.05 -20.68 -0.68
N LEU A 131 4.77 -21.01 -0.48
CA LEU A 131 4.34 -22.35 -0.04
C LEU A 131 4.42 -23.41 -1.16
N ASN A 132 4.68 -22.98 -2.40
CA ASN A 132 4.91 -23.83 -3.57
C ASN A 132 3.84 -24.92 -3.80
N PRO A 133 2.54 -24.59 -3.82
CA PRO A 133 1.50 -25.56 -4.17
C PRO A 133 1.67 -26.03 -5.62
N PRO A 134 1.53 -27.34 -5.91
CA PRO A 134 1.86 -27.90 -7.21
C PRO A 134 0.94 -27.43 -8.34
N GLU A 135 -0.28 -26.97 -8.05
CA GLU A 135 -1.27 -26.46 -9.01
C GLU A 135 -0.89 -25.07 -9.53
N LEU A 136 -0.18 -24.27 -8.73
CA LEU A 136 0.18 -22.90 -9.06
C LEU A 136 1.32 -22.88 -10.07
N LYS A 137 1.15 -22.14 -11.16
CA LYS A 137 2.12 -22.09 -12.27
C LYS A 137 2.73 -20.71 -12.51
N ALA A 138 2.07 -19.64 -12.10
CA ALA A 138 2.61 -18.27 -12.15
C ALA A 138 1.74 -17.33 -11.30
N ILE A 139 2.31 -16.18 -10.90
CA ILE A 139 1.56 -15.12 -10.22
C ILE A 139 1.74 -13.75 -10.87
N ILE A 140 0.75 -12.87 -10.68
CA ILE A 140 0.87 -11.42 -10.83
C ILE A 140 0.61 -10.80 -9.46
N THR A 141 1.63 -10.20 -8.86
CA THR A 141 1.54 -9.52 -7.56
C THR A 141 1.61 -8.01 -7.77
N GLN A 142 0.59 -7.28 -7.31
CA GLN A 142 0.51 -5.84 -7.53
C GLN A 142 0.42 -5.05 -6.23
N CYS A 143 1.16 -3.94 -6.13
CA CYS A 143 1.13 -3.00 -5.00
C CYS A 143 1.14 -3.74 -3.66
N SER A 144 2.11 -4.64 -3.52
CA SER A 144 2.22 -5.60 -2.42
C SER A 144 3.60 -5.55 -1.80
N THR A 145 3.74 -5.89 -0.52
CA THR A 145 5.06 -6.00 0.12
C THR A 145 5.60 -7.43 0.16
N ASP A 146 6.92 -7.56 0.19
CA ASP A 146 7.66 -8.77 0.54
C ASP A 146 8.23 -8.72 1.98
N ASP A 147 8.13 -7.57 2.67
CA ASP A 147 8.50 -7.38 4.09
C ASP A 147 7.36 -6.68 4.84
N ARG A 148 6.61 -7.44 5.64
CA ARG A 148 5.44 -6.96 6.38
C ARG A 148 5.75 -5.95 7.49
N TYR A 149 7.02 -5.79 7.87
CA TYR A 149 7.41 -4.85 8.92
C TYR A 149 8.06 -3.59 8.37
N ARG A 150 8.98 -3.72 7.42
CA ARG A 150 9.78 -2.57 6.98
C ARG A 150 9.08 -1.74 5.92
N ASP A 151 8.10 -2.33 5.24
CA ASP A 151 7.41 -1.72 4.12
C ASP A 151 5.92 -2.13 4.08
N ASP A 152 5.18 -1.82 5.14
CA ASP A 152 3.73 -2.01 5.18
C ASP A 152 3.00 -0.86 5.87
N VAL A 153 1.66 -0.83 5.82
CA VAL A 153 0.81 0.19 6.47
C VAL A 153 0.99 0.26 7.99
N HIS A 154 1.64 -0.74 8.59
CA HIS A 154 1.89 -0.80 10.03
C HIS A 154 3.15 -0.03 10.43
N TYR A 155 4.26 -0.33 9.77
CA TYR A 155 5.58 0.23 10.07
C TYR A 155 6.38 0.50 8.79
N MET A 156 7.16 1.58 8.81
CA MET A 156 8.11 1.92 7.75
C MET A 156 9.43 2.35 8.42
N GLY A 157 10.54 1.69 8.08
CA GLY A 157 11.83 1.94 8.77
C GLY A 157 11.75 1.78 10.30
N GLY A 158 10.79 0.97 10.77
CA GLY A 158 10.47 0.78 12.18
C GLY A 158 9.86 1.98 12.90
N CYS A 159 9.42 3.01 12.17
CA CYS A 159 8.49 4.01 12.70
C CYS A 159 7.06 3.49 12.57
N LEU A 160 6.23 3.69 13.60
CA LEU A 160 4.79 3.41 13.55
C LEU A 160 4.11 4.37 12.57
N LEU A 161 3.38 3.83 11.60
CA LEU A 161 2.57 4.62 10.69
C LEU A 161 1.18 4.89 11.28
N ASN A 162 0.65 6.09 11.08
CA ASN A 162 -0.74 6.37 11.47
C ASN A 162 -1.76 5.52 10.68
N ASP A 163 -1.36 5.04 9.50
CA ASP A 163 -2.14 4.09 8.70
C ASP A 163 -2.41 2.77 9.44
N ASN A 164 -1.68 2.43 10.53
CA ASN A 164 -1.95 1.23 11.34
C ASN A 164 -3.37 1.24 11.94
N LEU A 165 -3.74 2.32 12.64
CA LEU A 165 -5.09 2.49 13.19
C LEU A 165 -6.12 2.79 12.09
N ASP A 166 -5.74 3.61 11.10
CA ASP A 166 -6.60 3.94 9.96
C ASP A 166 -7.05 2.67 9.26
N TRP A 167 -6.11 1.78 8.92
CA TRP A 167 -6.36 0.52 8.25
C TRP A 167 -7.22 -0.42 9.09
N ALA A 168 -6.96 -0.56 10.39
CA ALA A 168 -7.77 -1.40 11.27
C ALA A 168 -9.25 -0.98 11.27
N SER A 169 -9.48 0.34 11.29
CA SER A 169 -10.82 0.91 11.32
C SER A 169 -11.52 0.90 9.95
N PHE A 170 -10.79 1.27 8.89
CA PHE A 170 -11.27 1.28 7.53
C PHE A 170 -11.64 -0.13 7.07
N PHE A 171 -10.76 -1.10 7.31
CA PHE A 171 -10.98 -2.49 6.92
C PHE A 171 -12.17 -3.12 7.65
N TRP A 172 -12.41 -2.74 8.91
CA TRP A 172 -13.62 -3.14 9.62
C TRP A 172 -14.89 -2.65 8.90
N ALA A 173 -14.98 -1.36 8.60
CA ALA A 173 -16.16 -0.78 7.94
C ALA A 173 -16.30 -1.22 6.47
N TYR A 174 -15.18 -1.37 5.76
CA TYR A 174 -15.14 -1.70 4.34
C TYR A 174 -15.40 -3.18 4.05
N ALA A 175 -15.02 -4.09 4.96
CA ALA A 175 -15.11 -5.53 4.72
C ALA A 175 -15.69 -6.31 5.90
N GLN A 176 -14.96 -6.41 7.01
CA GLN A 176 -15.22 -7.40 8.07
C GLN A 176 -16.56 -7.19 8.80
N GLY A 177 -16.90 -5.94 9.08
CA GLY A 177 -18.08 -5.57 9.84
C GLY A 177 -19.37 -5.75 9.08
N ARG A 178 -19.34 -5.81 7.74
CA ARG A 178 -20.55 -5.81 6.89
C ARG A 178 -21.29 -7.16 6.94
N ALA A 179 -22.62 -7.10 6.96
CA ALA A 179 -23.46 -8.27 6.95
C ALA A 179 -23.25 -9.13 5.68
N PRO A 180 -23.35 -10.47 5.76
CA PRO A 180 -23.50 -11.30 4.57
C PRO A 180 -24.88 -11.03 3.93
N ASP A 181 -24.96 -11.12 2.60
CA ASP A 181 -26.21 -10.83 1.91
C ASP A 181 -27.31 -11.87 2.23
N LYS A 182 -28.44 -11.40 2.78
CA LYS A 182 -29.60 -12.23 3.12
C LYS A 182 -30.11 -13.10 1.96
N ALA A 183 -30.11 -12.59 0.73
CA ALA A 183 -30.59 -13.36 -0.43
C ALA A 183 -29.63 -14.49 -0.82
N LEU A 184 -28.35 -14.40 -0.45
CA LEU A 184 -27.33 -15.39 -0.79
C LEU A 184 -27.17 -16.45 0.31
N VAL A 185 -27.16 -16.05 1.58
CA VAL A 185 -26.94 -16.99 2.71
C VAL A 185 -28.24 -17.40 3.43
N GLY A 186 -29.38 -16.82 3.04
CA GLY A 186 -30.71 -17.16 3.57
C GLY A 186 -30.98 -16.57 4.95
N GLU A 187 -32.00 -17.10 5.65
CA GLU A 187 -32.49 -16.53 6.92
C GLU A 187 -31.47 -16.56 8.07
N ASN A 188 -30.40 -17.36 7.96
CA ASN A 188 -29.34 -17.44 8.96
C ASN A 188 -28.31 -16.30 8.87
N TRP A 189 -28.43 -15.40 7.88
CA TRP A 189 -27.50 -14.29 7.65
C TRP A 189 -27.22 -13.46 8.91
N LYS A 190 -28.26 -13.24 9.73
CA LYS A 190 -28.19 -12.40 10.94
C LYS A 190 -27.41 -13.09 12.05
N ASP A 191 -27.68 -14.37 12.29
CA ASP A 191 -26.97 -15.13 13.32
C ASP A 191 -25.48 -15.27 12.95
N GLN A 192 -25.19 -15.56 11.67
CA GLN A 192 -23.82 -15.56 11.13
C GLN A 192 -23.13 -14.20 11.32
N TRP A 193 -23.83 -13.10 11.05
CA TRP A 193 -23.28 -11.75 11.19
C TRP A 193 -22.94 -11.41 12.64
N LEU A 194 -23.88 -11.64 13.56
CA LEU A 194 -23.72 -11.33 14.97
C LEU A 194 -22.64 -12.21 15.61
N GLU A 195 -22.57 -13.50 15.26
CA GLU A 195 -21.50 -14.39 15.71
C GLU A 195 -20.13 -13.90 15.25
N ARG A 196 -20.02 -13.44 14.00
CA ARG A 196 -18.77 -12.89 13.46
C ARG A 196 -18.35 -11.63 14.23
N LEU A 197 -19.27 -10.67 14.39
CA LEU A 197 -19.02 -9.42 15.14
C LEU A 197 -18.58 -9.68 16.59
N GLU A 198 -19.19 -10.68 17.24
CA GLU A 198 -18.84 -11.08 18.61
C GLU A 198 -17.41 -11.63 18.69
N ARG A 199 -17.01 -12.50 17.73
CA ARG A 199 -15.71 -13.18 17.74
C ARG A 199 -14.55 -12.33 17.23
N MET A 200 -14.82 -11.35 16.36
CA MET A 200 -13.76 -10.54 15.74
C MET A 200 -12.96 -9.73 16.77
N PRO A 201 -11.61 -9.76 16.70
CA PRO A 201 -10.75 -8.95 17.55
C PRO A 201 -10.62 -7.52 17.02
N LEU A 202 -10.15 -6.61 17.89
CA LEU A 202 -9.67 -5.30 17.46
C LEU A 202 -8.29 -5.47 16.83
N LEU A 203 -8.20 -5.45 15.50
CA LEU A 203 -6.95 -5.72 14.78
C LEU A 203 -5.82 -4.72 15.06
N ALA A 204 -6.13 -3.47 15.39
CA ALA A 204 -5.12 -2.50 15.81
C ALA A 204 -4.33 -2.98 17.04
N LYS A 205 -4.92 -3.84 17.89
CA LYS A 205 -4.26 -4.31 19.11
C LYS A 205 -3.02 -5.14 18.83
N PRO A 206 -3.07 -6.30 18.12
CA PRO A 206 -1.84 -7.04 17.81
C PRO A 206 -0.82 -6.18 17.06
N TRP A 207 -1.24 -5.39 16.07
CA TRP A 207 -0.32 -4.59 15.26
C TRP A 207 0.44 -3.51 16.06
N LEU A 208 -0.23 -2.89 17.04
CA LEU A 208 0.41 -1.94 17.96
C LEU A 208 1.15 -2.60 19.12
N THR A 209 0.88 -3.87 19.42
CA THR A 209 1.63 -4.63 20.42
C THR A 209 2.99 -5.06 19.85
N GLU A 210 3.01 -5.49 18.58
CA GLU A 210 4.20 -6.03 17.92
C GLU A 210 5.06 -4.91 17.29
N GLN A 211 5.67 -4.06 18.12
CA GLN A 211 6.42 -2.86 17.68
C GLN A 211 7.86 -3.13 17.21
N LEU A 212 8.30 -4.38 17.18
CA LEU A 212 9.62 -4.79 16.71
C LEU A 212 9.49 -5.90 15.69
N ARG A 213 10.50 -6.05 14.83
CA ARG A 213 10.53 -7.08 13.80
C ARG A 213 10.83 -8.45 14.42
N ASN A 214 9.77 -9.14 14.84
CA ASN A 214 9.81 -10.46 15.47
C ASN A 214 9.10 -11.52 14.61
N GLU A 215 8.85 -12.70 15.20
CA GLU A 215 8.22 -13.84 14.52
C GLU A 215 6.84 -13.50 13.93
N TYR A 216 6.09 -12.58 14.57
CA TYR A 216 4.78 -12.13 14.09
C TYR A 216 4.88 -11.51 12.69
N TRP A 217 5.88 -10.69 12.43
CA TRP A 217 6.07 -10.07 11.11
C TRP A 217 6.81 -10.98 10.13
N GLN A 218 7.72 -11.82 10.64
CA GLN A 218 8.52 -12.74 9.84
C GLN A 218 7.68 -13.80 9.12
N HIS A 219 6.63 -14.33 9.77
CA HIS A 219 5.98 -15.56 9.31
C HIS A 219 5.42 -15.52 7.87
N ALA A 220 5.02 -14.34 7.40
CA ALA A 220 4.47 -14.14 6.06
C ALA A 220 5.21 -13.02 5.30
N SER A 221 6.46 -12.76 5.66
CA SER A 221 7.38 -11.93 4.88
C SER A 221 8.16 -12.83 3.92
N VAL A 222 7.97 -12.62 2.62
CA VAL A 222 8.62 -13.44 1.58
C VAL A 222 10.13 -13.19 1.51
N CYS A 223 10.58 -12.03 1.99
CA CYS A 223 11.99 -11.67 2.05
C CYS A 223 12.84 -12.58 2.96
N GLU A 224 12.21 -13.44 3.79
CA GLU A 224 12.91 -14.44 4.60
C GLU A 224 13.52 -15.57 3.75
N ASP A 225 12.85 -15.98 2.67
CA ASP A 225 13.34 -17.00 1.74
C ASP A 225 12.71 -16.87 0.35
N TYR A 226 13.30 -16.01 -0.50
CA TYR A 226 12.90 -15.90 -1.91
C TYR A 226 13.06 -17.21 -2.69
N SER A 227 13.92 -18.13 -2.24
CA SER A 227 14.12 -19.40 -2.94
C SER A 227 12.91 -20.32 -2.81
N ALA A 228 12.03 -20.10 -1.84
CA ALA A 228 10.80 -20.87 -1.66
C ALA A 228 9.83 -20.72 -2.86
N ILE A 229 9.86 -19.58 -3.55
CA ILE A 229 9.06 -19.35 -4.76
C ILE A 229 9.67 -20.10 -5.95
N LYS A 230 8.89 -21.01 -6.54
CA LYS A 230 9.32 -21.84 -7.69
C LYS A 230 8.61 -21.52 -9.00
N VAL A 231 7.66 -20.59 -8.97
CA VAL A 231 6.84 -20.19 -10.12
C VAL A 231 7.24 -18.81 -10.61
N PRO A 232 7.11 -18.52 -11.92
CA PRO A 232 7.25 -17.19 -12.47
C PRO A 232 6.44 -16.11 -11.71
N VAL A 233 7.04 -14.92 -11.56
CA VAL A 233 6.43 -13.77 -10.87
C VAL A 233 6.41 -12.55 -11.77
N TYR A 234 5.25 -11.91 -11.92
CA TYR A 234 5.16 -10.56 -12.48
C TYR A 234 4.79 -9.59 -11.37
N ALA A 235 5.72 -8.73 -10.97
CA ALA A 235 5.52 -7.70 -9.97
C ALA A 235 5.12 -6.37 -10.63
N MET A 236 4.01 -5.77 -10.19
CA MET A 236 3.53 -4.48 -10.69
C MET A 236 3.34 -3.48 -9.55
N SER A 237 3.63 -2.20 -9.79
CA SER A 237 3.34 -1.14 -8.82
C SER A 237 3.22 0.22 -9.51
N GLY A 238 3.11 1.29 -8.73
CA GLY A 238 3.07 2.66 -9.21
C GLY A 238 3.87 3.62 -8.35
N TRP A 239 4.35 4.73 -8.92
CA TRP A 239 5.18 5.69 -8.20
C TRP A 239 4.46 6.48 -7.12
N ALA A 240 3.13 6.58 -7.21
CA ALA A 240 2.31 7.18 -6.17
C ALA A 240 1.89 6.18 -5.09
N ASP A 241 2.20 4.89 -5.28
CA ASP A 241 1.96 3.83 -4.32
C ASP A 241 3.12 3.68 -3.31
N ASN A 242 2.82 3.11 -2.14
CA ASN A 242 3.83 2.81 -1.12
C ASN A 242 4.68 1.58 -1.47
N TYR A 243 4.06 0.53 -1.99
CA TYR A 243 4.63 -0.81 -2.17
C TYR A 243 5.45 -0.98 -3.46
N ARG A 244 6.07 0.11 -3.90
CA ARG A 244 6.86 0.15 -5.13
C ARG A 244 8.24 -0.49 -4.99
N ASP A 245 8.76 -0.60 -3.77
CA ASP A 245 10.09 -1.20 -3.52
C ASP A 245 10.10 -2.70 -3.81
N THR A 246 8.99 -3.40 -3.59
CA THR A 246 8.89 -4.85 -3.78
C THR A 246 9.10 -5.30 -5.22
N VAL A 247 8.78 -4.48 -6.22
CA VAL A 247 9.11 -4.80 -7.62
C VAL A 247 10.62 -4.99 -7.80
N PHE A 248 11.39 -4.12 -7.17
CA PHE A 248 12.85 -4.10 -7.26
C PHE A 248 13.50 -5.19 -6.39
N SER A 249 12.96 -5.45 -5.19
CA SER A 249 13.46 -6.53 -4.34
C SER A 249 13.22 -7.91 -4.97
N LEU A 250 12.05 -8.15 -5.56
CA LEU A 250 11.73 -9.43 -6.21
C LEU A 250 12.62 -9.67 -7.43
N LEU A 251 12.78 -8.68 -8.32
CA LEU A 251 13.68 -8.80 -9.47
C LEU A 251 15.13 -9.06 -9.08
N LYS A 252 15.58 -8.48 -7.96
CA LYS A 252 16.95 -8.64 -7.47
C LYS A 252 17.20 -10.03 -6.88
N ASN A 253 16.22 -10.62 -6.20
CA ASN A 253 16.43 -11.78 -5.33
C ASN A 253 15.81 -13.09 -5.86
N LEU A 254 14.81 -13.05 -6.74
CA LEU A 254 14.22 -14.25 -7.32
C LEU A 254 15.14 -14.89 -8.36
N SER A 255 15.17 -16.23 -8.38
CA SER A 255 15.90 -17.03 -9.39
C SER A 255 15.00 -17.64 -10.47
N VAL A 256 13.69 -17.51 -10.30
CA VAL A 256 12.66 -17.86 -11.28
C VAL A 256 12.46 -16.72 -12.28
N PRO A 257 11.80 -16.94 -13.42
CA PRO A 257 11.43 -15.86 -14.32
C PRO A 257 10.65 -14.76 -13.57
N CYS A 258 11.20 -13.56 -13.54
CA CYS A 258 10.62 -12.42 -12.83
C CYS A 258 10.54 -11.21 -13.77
N ARG A 259 9.39 -10.55 -13.82
CA ARG A 259 9.20 -9.28 -14.53
C ARG A 259 8.70 -8.19 -13.59
N GLY A 260 9.09 -6.94 -13.86
CA GLY A 260 8.69 -5.77 -13.11
C GLY A 260 8.05 -4.71 -14.01
N LEU A 261 6.99 -4.07 -13.53
CA LEU A 261 6.36 -2.94 -14.20
C LEU A 261 5.94 -1.86 -13.20
N VAL A 262 6.43 -0.63 -13.40
CA VAL A 262 6.10 0.49 -12.50
C VAL A 262 5.62 1.71 -13.27
N GLY A 263 4.32 2.01 -13.18
CA GLY A 263 3.72 3.19 -13.82
C GLY A 263 3.70 4.43 -12.90
N PRO A 264 3.12 5.54 -13.35
CA PRO A 264 2.90 6.73 -12.51
C PRO A 264 1.78 6.56 -11.47
N TRP A 265 1.21 5.36 -11.37
CA TRP A 265 -0.07 5.07 -10.76
C TRP A 265 -0.07 5.17 -9.23
N ALA A 266 -1.25 5.45 -8.70
CA ALA A 266 -1.69 5.23 -7.33
C ALA A 266 -1.97 3.73 -7.08
N HIS A 267 -2.42 3.39 -5.87
CA HIS A 267 -2.72 2.03 -5.41
C HIS A 267 -3.96 1.41 -6.09
N LYS A 268 -3.91 1.23 -7.43
CA LYS A 268 -5.00 0.73 -8.27
C LYS A 268 -4.46 -0.08 -9.45
N TYR A 269 -5.29 -0.97 -10.02
CA TYR A 269 -4.94 -1.66 -11.27
C TYR A 269 -4.69 -0.67 -12.43
N PRO A 270 -3.68 -0.89 -13.29
CA PRO A 270 -3.24 0.08 -14.29
C PRO A 270 -4.31 0.59 -15.27
N ASN A 271 -5.35 -0.19 -15.54
CA ASN A 271 -6.49 0.15 -16.40
C ASN A 271 -7.50 1.10 -15.72
N ILE A 272 -7.55 1.12 -14.39
CA ILE A 272 -8.44 1.99 -13.60
C ILE A 272 -7.67 3.01 -12.75
N ALA A 273 -6.34 2.97 -12.79
CA ALA A 273 -5.48 3.82 -11.99
C ALA A 273 -5.42 5.26 -12.50
N TYR A 274 -5.06 6.14 -11.58
CA TYR A 274 -4.63 7.51 -11.85
C TYR A 274 -3.30 7.73 -11.12
N PRO A 275 -2.54 8.78 -11.46
CA PRO A 275 -2.65 9.59 -12.67
C PRO A 275 -2.44 8.79 -13.96
N ASN A 276 -2.95 9.32 -15.09
CA ASN A 276 -2.61 8.84 -16.42
C ASN A 276 -1.11 9.06 -16.75
N PRO A 277 -0.52 8.36 -17.73
CA PRO A 277 -1.15 7.36 -18.62
C PRO A 277 -1.53 6.05 -17.94
N LYS A 278 -2.75 5.59 -18.19
CA LYS A 278 -3.20 4.22 -17.91
C LYS A 278 -2.59 3.22 -18.89
N MET A 279 -2.66 1.94 -18.56
CA MET A 279 -2.33 0.85 -19.49
C MET A 279 -3.43 -0.21 -19.52
N ASP A 280 -3.51 -0.96 -20.60
CA ASP A 280 -4.40 -2.10 -20.75
C ASP A 280 -3.86 -3.30 -19.98
N TYR A 281 -4.18 -3.32 -18.69
CA TYR A 281 -3.80 -4.37 -17.77
C TYR A 281 -4.25 -5.76 -18.21
N VAL A 282 -5.47 -5.89 -18.75
CA VAL A 282 -6.00 -7.20 -19.15
C VAL A 282 -5.17 -7.75 -20.31
N LYS A 283 -4.91 -6.93 -21.34
CA LYS A 283 -4.08 -7.34 -22.46
C LYS A 283 -2.67 -7.73 -22.04
N GLU A 284 -2.05 -6.98 -21.14
CA GLU A 284 -0.70 -7.30 -20.65
C GLU A 284 -0.69 -8.59 -19.80
N SER A 285 -1.64 -8.73 -18.87
CA SER A 285 -1.75 -9.92 -18.01
C SER A 285 -2.03 -11.19 -18.82
N VAL A 286 -2.88 -11.13 -19.85
CA VAL A 286 -3.16 -12.28 -20.73
C VAL A 286 -1.90 -12.78 -21.43
N ARG A 287 -0.97 -11.91 -21.83
CA ARG A 287 0.31 -12.37 -22.40
C ARG A 287 1.07 -13.23 -21.40
N TRP A 288 1.14 -12.77 -20.14
CA TRP A 288 1.79 -13.49 -19.06
C TRP A 288 1.14 -14.85 -18.81
N TRP A 289 -0.19 -14.88 -18.75
CA TRP A 289 -0.95 -16.11 -18.57
C TRP A 289 -0.85 -17.06 -19.74
N ASP A 290 -0.85 -16.57 -20.98
CA ASP A 290 -0.73 -17.40 -22.19
C ASP A 290 0.62 -18.13 -22.16
N ARG A 291 1.67 -17.44 -21.71
CA ARG A 291 3.00 -18.03 -21.64
C ARG A 291 3.13 -19.12 -20.58
N TRP A 292 2.68 -18.85 -19.36
CA TRP A 292 2.97 -19.72 -18.20
C TRP A 292 1.86 -20.71 -17.85
N LEU A 293 0.60 -20.43 -18.23
CA LEU A 293 -0.51 -21.35 -18.00
C LEU A 293 -0.83 -22.20 -19.24
N LYS A 294 -0.63 -21.66 -20.46
CA LYS A 294 -0.92 -22.37 -21.72
C LYS A 294 0.33 -22.81 -22.49
N GLY A 295 1.53 -22.37 -22.09
CA GLY A 295 2.77 -22.68 -22.77
C GLY A 295 2.93 -22.02 -24.14
N ILE A 296 2.20 -20.95 -24.42
CA ILE A 296 2.24 -20.24 -25.71
C ILE A 296 3.50 -19.38 -25.79
N GLU A 297 4.38 -19.67 -26.74
CA GLU A 297 5.53 -18.82 -27.06
C GLU A 297 5.06 -17.48 -27.66
N ASN A 298 5.31 -16.39 -26.95
CA ASN A 298 4.85 -15.05 -27.32
C ASN A 298 5.94 -13.97 -27.19
N GLY A 299 7.20 -14.38 -27.03
CA GLY A 299 8.37 -13.50 -26.95
C GLY A 299 8.54 -12.77 -25.61
N LEU A 300 7.73 -13.06 -24.59
CA LEU A 300 7.84 -12.39 -23.29
C LEU A 300 9.21 -12.59 -22.63
N GLU A 301 9.91 -13.68 -22.91
CA GLU A 301 11.24 -13.96 -22.38
C GLU A 301 12.37 -13.19 -23.07
N ASP A 302 12.12 -12.67 -24.27
CA ASP A 302 13.08 -11.86 -25.02
C ASP A 302 12.96 -10.36 -24.66
N GLU A 303 11.92 -9.98 -23.92
CA GLU A 303 11.68 -8.61 -23.49
C GLU A 303 12.46 -8.24 -22.22
N PRO A 304 12.67 -6.93 -21.97
CA PRO A 304 13.32 -6.45 -20.76
C PRO A 304 12.61 -6.91 -19.47
N ALA A 305 13.40 -7.30 -18.47
CA ALA A 305 12.86 -7.78 -17.19
C ALA A 305 12.12 -6.68 -16.40
N LEU A 306 12.44 -5.40 -16.63
CA LEU A 306 11.80 -4.29 -15.93
C LEU A 306 11.44 -3.18 -16.92
N SER A 307 10.24 -2.63 -16.78
CA SER A 307 9.86 -1.37 -17.42
C SER A 307 9.26 -0.42 -16.39
N TYR A 308 9.61 0.86 -16.45
CA TYR A 308 9.09 1.85 -15.52
C TYR A 308 8.89 3.21 -16.16
N TYR A 309 7.99 4.02 -15.59
CA TYR A 309 7.66 5.34 -16.14
C TYR A 309 8.56 6.43 -15.55
N LEU A 310 9.53 6.93 -16.29
CA LEU A 310 10.35 8.07 -15.89
C LEU A 310 9.50 9.35 -15.92
N GLN A 311 9.15 9.85 -14.74
CA GLN A 311 8.28 11.02 -14.60
C GLN A 311 9.05 12.32 -14.88
N ASP A 312 8.40 13.23 -15.62
CA ASP A 312 8.87 14.60 -15.74
C ASP A 312 8.53 15.42 -14.47
N SER A 313 9.32 16.45 -14.24
CA SER A 313 9.05 17.43 -13.20
C SER A 313 7.76 18.19 -13.46
N VAL A 314 6.94 18.26 -12.42
CA VAL A 314 5.77 19.14 -12.34
C VAL A 314 5.74 19.79 -10.96
N ARG A 315 4.99 20.88 -10.84
CA ARG A 315 4.70 21.46 -9.52
C ARG A 315 3.83 20.52 -8.71
N ALA A 316 4.09 20.49 -7.40
CA ALA A 316 3.29 19.75 -6.45
C ALA A 316 1.79 20.10 -6.55
N GLN A 317 0.97 19.07 -6.67
CA GLN A 317 -0.48 19.09 -6.57
C GLN A 317 -0.88 17.90 -5.69
N THR A 318 -1.94 18.08 -4.91
CA THR A 318 -2.49 17.03 -4.06
C THR A 318 -3.29 16.00 -4.84
N ASP A 319 -3.59 16.28 -6.11
CA ASP A 319 -4.22 15.36 -7.04
C ASP A 319 -3.71 15.62 -8.47
N TYR A 320 -3.57 14.56 -9.27
CA TYR A 320 -3.12 14.61 -10.65
C TYR A 320 -4.01 13.75 -11.53
N ALA A 321 -4.61 14.36 -12.55
CA ALA A 321 -5.27 13.59 -13.60
C ALA A 321 -4.27 12.88 -14.53
N HIS A 322 -3.10 13.47 -14.73
CA HIS A 322 -2.06 13.00 -15.64
C HIS A 322 -0.66 13.40 -15.15
N ARG A 323 0.32 12.52 -15.33
CA ARG A 323 1.74 12.78 -15.08
C ARG A 323 2.52 12.63 -16.39
N PRO A 324 3.18 13.70 -16.86
CA PRO A 324 4.05 13.62 -18.03
C PRO A 324 5.30 12.80 -17.73
N GLY A 325 5.89 12.21 -18.77
CA GLY A 325 7.04 11.33 -18.68
C GLY A 325 7.12 10.38 -19.86
N GLN A 326 7.96 9.35 -19.72
CA GLN A 326 8.20 8.33 -20.74
C GLN A 326 8.52 6.98 -20.11
N TRP A 327 8.21 5.90 -20.82
CA TRP A 327 8.59 4.55 -20.38
C TRP A 327 10.08 4.30 -20.60
N ILE A 328 10.73 3.62 -19.67
CA ILE A 328 12.13 3.20 -19.73
C ILE A 328 12.18 1.70 -19.45
N SER A 329 13.05 0.99 -20.16
CA SER A 329 13.23 -0.45 -19.97
C SER A 329 14.62 -0.79 -19.44
N GLU A 330 14.70 -1.88 -18.66
CA GLU A 330 15.94 -2.44 -18.12
C GLU A 330 16.00 -3.94 -18.39
N PRO A 331 17.15 -4.46 -18.86
CA PRO A 331 17.31 -5.88 -19.12
C PRO A 331 17.23 -6.73 -17.85
N CYS A 332 17.63 -6.17 -16.71
CA CYS A 332 17.60 -6.81 -15.40
C CYS A 332 17.61 -5.75 -14.28
N TRP A 333 17.43 -6.19 -13.04
CA TRP A 333 17.63 -5.35 -11.86
C TRP A 333 18.52 -6.06 -10.82
N PRO A 334 19.51 -5.38 -10.21
CA PRO A 334 19.97 -4.02 -10.47
C PRO A 334 20.45 -3.82 -11.90
N SER A 335 20.08 -2.69 -12.51
CA SER A 335 20.34 -2.45 -13.92
C SER A 335 21.81 -2.07 -14.19
N PRO A 336 22.44 -2.60 -15.26
CA PRO A 336 23.77 -2.16 -15.70
C PRO A 336 23.79 -0.71 -16.24
N ASN A 337 22.62 -0.15 -16.56
CA ASN A 337 22.48 1.21 -17.07
C ASN A 337 22.31 2.24 -15.95
N THR A 338 22.13 1.79 -14.70
CA THR A 338 21.98 2.70 -13.55
C THR A 338 23.36 3.01 -12.97
N CYS A 339 23.73 4.28 -13.00
CA CYS A 339 24.91 4.80 -12.33
C CYS A 339 24.54 5.32 -10.93
N SER A 340 25.53 5.49 -10.05
CA SER A 340 25.33 6.10 -8.73
C SER A 340 26.20 7.34 -8.60
N GLN A 341 25.59 8.43 -8.18
CA GLN A 341 26.28 9.67 -7.86
C GLN A 341 26.23 9.94 -6.36
N ARG A 342 27.42 10.18 -5.79
CA ARG A 342 27.55 10.52 -4.38
C ARG A 342 27.55 12.04 -4.19
N TYR A 343 26.72 12.49 -3.26
CA TYR A 343 26.68 13.86 -2.76
C TYR A 343 27.02 13.88 -1.28
N PHE A 344 28.00 14.69 -0.90
CA PHE A 344 28.31 14.94 0.51
C PHE A 344 27.51 16.14 1.01
N LEU A 345 27.07 16.03 2.27
CA LEU A 345 26.42 17.14 2.96
C LEU A 345 27.50 18.10 3.44
N ASN A 346 27.39 19.36 3.03
CA ASN A 346 28.24 20.47 3.49
C ASN A 346 27.36 21.54 4.15
N GLU A 347 27.82 22.79 4.29
CA GLU A 347 27.07 23.90 4.90
C GLU A 347 25.77 24.23 4.12
N LYS A 348 24.71 23.42 4.31
CA LYS A 348 23.42 23.47 3.60
C LYS A 348 23.52 23.27 2.08
N GLN A 349 24.60 22.64 1.61
CA GLN A 349 24.83 22.34 0.20
C GLN A 349 25.11 20.85 0.01
N LEU A 350 24.62 20.29 -1.10
CA LEU A 350 25.03 19.00 -1.64
C LEU A 350 26.11 19.21 -2.70
N SER A 351 27.24 18.50 -2.58
CA SER A 351 28.31 18.58 -3.58
C SER A 351 29.07 17.26 -3.73
N ALA A 352 29.79 17.11 -4.84
CA ALA A 352 30.58 15.90 -5.13
C ALA A 352 31.77 15.69 -4.18
N THR A 353 32.18 16.69 -3.41
CA THR A 353 33.33 16.62 -2.50
C THR A 353 32.92 16.92 -1.06
N ALA A 354 33.36 16.07 -0.13
CA ALA A 354 33.21 16.34 1.30
C ALA A 354 34.05 17.57 1.71
N ASN A 355 33.51 18.40 2.60
CA ASN A 355 34.28 19.40 3.34
C ASN A 355 34.56 18.86 4.76
N PRO A 356 35.80 18.44 5.08
CA PRO A 356 36.14 17.95 6.41
C PRO A 356 36.00 19.00 7.53
N ALA A 357 35.95 20.28 7.16
CA ALA A 357 35.75 21.40 8.08
C ALA A 357 34.29 21.84 8.18
N ALA A 358 33.34 21.11 7.57
CA ALA A 358 31.92 21.43 7.68
C ALA A 358 31.49 21.43 9.16
N PRO A 359 30.80 22.49 9.64
CA PRO A 359 30.34 22.55 11.02
C PRO A 359 29.27 21.49 11.27
N LEU A 360 29.14 21.08 12.54
CA LEU A 360 28.00 20.29 12.98
C LEU A 360 26.72 21.13 12.83
N LEU A 361 25.64 20.46 12.46
CA LEU A 361 24.32 21.09 12.29
C LEU A 361 23.33 20.38 13.20
N SER A 362 22.36 21.10 13.75
CA SER A 362 21.33 20.52 14.62
C SER A 362 19.93 20.80 14.09
N VAL A 363 19.01 19.88 14.34
CA VAL A 363 17.60 19.97 13.98
C VAL A 363 16.72 19.47 15.11
N SER A 364 15.70 20.26 15.43
CA SER A 364 14.56 19.86 16.26
C SER A 364 13.33 20.36 15.53
N SER A 365 12.66 19.44 14.84
CA SER A 365 11.51 19.76 14.01
C SER A 365 10.27 19.98 14.89
N PRO A 366 9.40 20.94 14.55
CA PRO A 366 8.04 20.96 15.10
C PRO A 366 7.33 19.65 14.76
N GLN A 367 6.53 19.14 15.69
CA GLN A 367 5.79 17.88 15.50
C GLN A 367 4.82 17.93 14.32
N THR A 368 4.42 19.13 13.88
CA THR A 368 3.57 19.33 12.68
C THR A 368 4.33 19.20 11.35
N THR A 369 5.65 18.99 11.37
CA THR A 369 6.44 18.75 10.15
C THR A 369 5.95 17.47 9.51
N GLY A 370 5.65 17.50 8.21
CA GLY A 370 5.09 16.39 7.44
C GLY A 370 3.63 16.56 7.04
N LEU A 371 2.96 17.62 7.49
CA LEU A 371 1.57 17.95 7.15
C LEU A 371 1.33 18.03 5.64
N ASN A 372 2.33 18.47 4.88
CA ASN A 372 2.25 18.58 3.42
C ASN A 372 2.76 17.29 2.73
N GLY A 373 3.07 16.25 3.49
CA GLY A 373 3.63 14.99 3.03
C GLY A 373 2.65 14.06 2.32
N GLY A 374 1.36 14.38 2.23
CA GLY A 374 0.37 13.46 1.66
C GLY A 374 0.20 12.18 2.48
N ARG A 375 -0.53 11.20 1.93
CA ARG A 375 -0.75 9.90 2.58
C ARG A 375 0.33 8.88 2.17
N LEU A 376 0.46 7.79 2.94
CA LEU A 376 1.33 6.65 2.63
C LEU A 376 0.95 5.99 1.30
N CYS A 377 -0.29 5.51 1.20
CA CYS A 377 -0.83 4.85 0.00
C CYS A 377 -1.86 5.75 -0.69
N VAL A 378 -1.45 6.45 -1.75
CA VAL A 378 -2.38 7.25 -2.56
C VAL A 378 -3.34 6.31 -3.28
N GLY A 379 -4.64 6.60 -3.21
CA GLY A 379 -5.69 5.89 -3.95
C GLY A 379 -6.36 4.73 -3.22
N ILE A 380 -6.01 4.50 -1.95
CA ILE A 380 -6.78 3.63 -1.04
C ILE A 380 -8.09 4.33 -0.61
N ARG A 381 -8.04 5.64 -0.30
CA ARG A 381 -9.26 6.42 -0.04
C ARG A 381 -9.67 7.16 -1.33
N GLN A 382 -10.03 8.43 -1.22
CA GLN A 382 -10.50 9.24 -2.35
C GLN A 382 -9.41 10.22 -2.81
N ASP A 383 -9.78 11.43 -3.23
CA ASP A 383 -8.87 12.40 -3.85
C ASP A 383 -7.94 13.10 -2.83
N MET A 384 -7.05 13.96 -3.33
CA MET A 384 -6.18 14.85 -2.53
C MET A 384 -5.12 14.17 -1.65
N GLU A 385 -4.68 12.96 -1.98
CA GLU A 385 -3.76 12.19 -1.12
C GLU A 385 -2.27 12.37 -1.45
N GLN A 386 -1.95 13.02 -2.57
CA GLN A 386 -0.56 13.26 -2.99
C GLN A 386 0.10 14.37 -2.15
N PRO A 387 1.44 14.39 -2.05
CA PRO A 387 2.15 15.44 -1.33
C PRO A 387 1.93 16.82 -1.95
N ALA A 388 1.64 17.80 -1.10
CA ALA A 388 1.54 19.21 -1.47
C ALA A 388 2.94 19.84 -1.58
N ASP A 389 3.00 21.16 -1.81
CA ASP A 389 4.26 21.91 -1.81
C ASP A 389 4.98 21.76 -0.47
N GLN A 390 6.24 21.37 -0.52
CA GLN A 390 7.06 21.00 0.63
C GLN A 390 7.71 22.19 1.35
N ARG A 391 7.54 23.43 0.88
CA ARG A 391 8.15 24.62 1.52
C ARG A 391 7.84 24.76 3.02
N ALA A 392 6.62 24.41 3.43
CA ALA A 392 6.22 24.46 4.84
C ALA A 392 7.01 23.43 5.69
N ASP A 393 7.12 22.20 5.19
CA ASP A 393 7.88 21.14 5.87
C ASP A 393 9.40 21.38 5.79
N ASP A 394 9.89 21.99 4.72
CA ASP A 394 11.30 22.41 4.58
C ASP A 394 11.69 23.43 5.66
N ALA A 395 10.76 24.28 6.11
CA ALA A 395 11.02 25.23 7.20
C ALA A 395 11.25 24.54 8.56
N GLY A 396 10.72 23.33 8.75
CA GLY A 396 10.96 22.49 9.93
C GLY A 396 12.15 21.54 9.79
N SER A 397 12.94 21.63 8.70
CA SER A 397 13.96 20.64 8.32
C SER A 397 15.35 21.27 8.15
N LEU A 398 16.41 20.45 8.23
CA LEU A 398 17.71 20.79 7.65
C LEU A 398 17.71 20.47 6.16
N THR A 399 17.85 21.49 5.34
CA THR A 399 17.85 21.37 3.87
C THR A 399 19.27 21.48 3.31
N PHE A 400 19.61 20.59 2.39
CA PHE A 400 20.86 20.61 1.63
C PHE A 400 20.53 20.60 0.15
N ASP A 401 21.01 21.62 -0.58
CA ASP A 401 20.68 21.80 -1.99
C ASP A 401 21.91 21.62 -2.86
N THR A 402 21.74 21.05 -4.05
CA THR A 402 22.72 21.24 -5.11
C THR A 402 22.77 22.73 -5.52
N LEU A 403 23.81 23.11 -6.27
CA LEU A 403 23.68 24.26 -7.17
C LEU A 403 22.55 23.99 -8.19
N PRO A 404 22.00 25.03 -8.86
CA PRO A 404 21.10 24.78 -9.97
C PRO A 404 21.78 23.83 -10.95
N LEU A 405 21.09 22.74 -11.30
CA LEU A 405 21.67 21.71 -12.14
C LEU A 405 22.02 22.32 -13.50
N THR A 406 23.19 21.94 -14.02
CA THR A 406 23.65 22.39 -15.34
C THR A 406 23.06 21.57 -16.48
N GLU A 407 22.50 20.40 -16.16
CA GLU A 407 21.85 19.45 -17.06
C GLU A 407 20.73 18.71 -16.31
N ASP A 408 19.85 18.02 -17.04
CA ASP A 408 18.80 17.21 -16.44
C ASP A 408 19.40 16.03 -15.65
N LEU A 409 18.91 15.78 -14.44
CA LEU A 409 19.25 14.62 -13.63
C LEU A 409 18.05 13.66 -13.58
N ALA A 410 18.14 12.53 -14.27
CA ALA A 410 17.12 11.49 -14.23
C ALA A 410 17.43 10.48 -13.13
N LEU A 411 16.80 10.64 -11.96
CA LEU A 411 16.86 9.68 -10.87
C LEU A 411 16.12 8.42 -11.30
N ALA A 412 16.71 7.25 -11.07
CA ALA A 412 16.12 5.96 -11.38
C ALA A 412 16.61 4.91 -10.39
N GLY A 413 15.83 4.68 -9.33
CA GLY A 413 16.14 3.71 -8.29
C GLY A 413 15.92 4.24 -6.87
N GLN A 414 16.62 3.64 -5.92
CA GLN A 414 16.55 3.99 -4.50
C GLN A 414 17.64 4.98 -4.09
N VAL A 415 17.24 6.16 -3.60
CA VAL A 415 18.18 7.08 -2.93
C VAL A 415 18.47 6.54 -1.53
N VAL A 416 19.75 6.51 -1.15
CA VAL A 416 20.19 6.08 0.18
C VAL A 416 20.94 7.20 0.87
N ALA A 417 20.54 7.53 2.10
CA ALA A 417 21.20 8.53 2.93
C ALA A 417 22.00 7.84 4.05
N THR A 418 23.32 7.97 4.03
CA THR A 418 24.18 7.57 5.15
C THR A 418 24.42 8.79 6.04
N LEU A 419 23.87 8.76 7.26
CA LEU A 419 23.90 9.90 8.18
C LEU A 419 24.69 9.57 9.43
N SER A 420 25.58 10.48 9.84
CA SER A 420 26.23 10.44 11.14
C SER A 420 25.51 11.38 12.10
N LEU A 421 24.76 10.81 13.04
CA LEU A 421 23.81 11.49 13.91
C LEU A 421 24.13 11.28 15.39
N ARG A 422 23.69 12.22 16.22
CA ARG A 422 23.66 12.10 17.69
C ARG A 422 22.39 12.74 18.20
N SER A 423 21.66 12.05 19.06
CA SER A 423 20.46 12.56 19.73
C SER A 423 20.81 13.16 21.08
N ASP A 424 20.10 14.17 21.56
CA ASP A 424 20.17 14.63 22.95
C ASP A 424 19.19 13.89 23.89
N LYS A 425 18.41 12.97 23.32
CA LYS A 425 17.37 12.19 24.01
C LYS A 425 17.53 10.68 23.78
N PRO A 426 17.03 9.85 24.73
CA PRO A 426 17.05 8.39 24.60
C PRO A 426 16.27 7.83 23.42
N THR A 427 15.19 8.48 22.99
CA THR A 427 14.40 8.07 21.82
C THR A 427 14.43 9.12 20.72
N ALA A 428 14.51 8.69 19.47
CA ALA A 428 14.46 9.59 18.33
C ALA A 428 14.17 8.86 17.02
N GLN A 429 13.58 9.60 16.09
CA GLN A 429 13.38 9.19 14.71
C GLN A 429 13.90 10.25 13.74
N VAL A 430 14.15 9.84 12.50
CA VAL A 430 14.58 10.72 11.42
C VAL A 430 13.75 10.46 10.17
N ALA A 431 13.36 11.54 9.50
CA ALA A 431 12.77 11.49 8.18
C ALA A 431 13.69 12.21 7.18
N VAL A 432 13.88 11.59 6.02
CA VAL A 432 14.68 12.12 4.92
C VAL A 432 13.78 12.22 3.69
N ARG A 433 13.72 13.42 3.11
CA ARG A 433 12.99 13.67 1.86
C ARG A 433 13.95 14.05 0.75
N VAL A 434 13.67 13.56 -0.44
CA VAL A 434 14.26 14.06 -1.68
C VAL A 434 13.23 14.95 -2.36
N CYS A 435 13.63 16.18 -2.69
CA CYS A 435 12.76 17.18 -3.30
C CYS A 435 13.38 17.76 -4.58
N ASP A 436 12.53 18.06 -5.54
CA ASP A 436 12.82 18.92 -6.69
C ASP A 436 12.46 20.37 -6.32
N VAL A 437 13.45 21.25 -6.24
CA VAL A 437 13.24 22.68 -6.00
C VAL A 437 13.25 23.41 -7.34
N HIS A 438 12.08 23.98 -7.65
CA HIS A 438 11.83 24.71 -8.89
C HIS A 438 12.55 26.07 -8.87
N PRO A 439 12.78 26.72 -10.04
CA PRO A 439 13.47 28.01 -10.12
C PRO A 439 12.81 29.15 -9.33
N ASP A 440 11.52 29.04 -9.05
CA ASP A 440 10.77 30.01 -8.23
C ASP A 440 10.75 29.66 -6.72
N GLY A 441 11.37 28.54 -6.35
CA GLY A 441 11.49 28.04 -4.99
C GLY A 441 10.36 27.12 -4.53
N SER A 442 9.36 26.76 -5.37
CA SER A 442 8.42 25.69 -4.97
C SER A 442 9.14 24.35 -4.86
N SER A 443 8.74 23.53 -3.89
CA SER A 443 9.43 22.28 -3.55
C SER A 443 8.49 21.09 -3.75
N THR A 444 8.79 20.21 -4.72
CA THR A 444 8.02 19.00 -5.01
C THR A 444 8.70 17.80 -4.38
N ARG A 445 7.98 17.01 -3.57
CA ARG A 445 8.53 15.77 -3.00
C ARG A 445 8.65 14.69 -4.09
N ILE A 446 9.86 14.15 -4.25
CA ILE A 446 10.16 13.04 -5.15
C ILE A 446 10.02 11.71 -4.40
N SER A 447 10.66 11.61 -3.22
CA SER A 447 10.66 10.40 -2.41
C SER A 447 10.88 10.74 -0.93
N VAL A 448 10.58 9.79 -0.06
CA VAL A 448 10.72 9.88 1.40
C VAL A 448 11.22 8.54 1.95
N GLY A 449 11.94 8.61 3.05
CA GLY A 449 12.33 7.49 3.89
C GLY A 449 12.32 7.94 5.34
N VAL A 450 11.95 7.04 6.25
CA VAL A 450 11.94 7.30 7.68
C VAL A 450 12.71 6.19 8.38
N LEU A 451 13.25 6.48 9.54
CA LEU A 451 13.99 5.52 10.33
C LEU A 451 13.85 5.84 11.81
N ASN A 452 13.47 4.82 12.59
CA ASN A 452 13.56 4.87 14.03
C ASN A 452 14.99 4.49 14.47
N LEU A 453 15.66 5.42 15.15
CA LEU A 453 17.07 5.30 15.48
C LEU A 453 17.34 4.31 16.61
N ASN A 454 16.32 3.95 17.40
CA ASN A 454 16.47 3.05 18.55
C ASN A 454 16.67 1.58 18.16
N HIS A 455 16.45 1.23 16.90
CA HIS A 455 16.62 -0.13 16.40
C HIS A 455 16.97 -0.15 14.91
N SER A 456 17.85 0.78 14.50
CA SER A 456 18.22 1.02 13.09
C SER A 456 18.93 -0.15 12.40
N ASP A 457 19.49 -1.09 13.15
CA ASP A 457 20.31 -2.17 12.58
C ASP A 457 19.45 -3.23 11.88
N ASN A 458 18.47 -3.78 12.58
CA ASN A 458 17.61 -4.85 12.06
C ASN A 458 16.14 -4.77 12.50
N HIS A 459 15.77 -3.78 13.30
CA HIS A 459 14.46 -3.60 13.93
C HIS A 459 14.02 -4.70 14.91
N ALA A 460 14.88 -5.67 15.22
CA ALA A 460 14.54 -6.78 16.13
C ALA A 460 14.86 -6.47 17.61
N THR A 461 15.60 -5.40 17.90
CA THR A 461 15.99 -5.05 19.27
C THR A 461 16.00 -3.54 19.46
N PHE A 462 15.21 -3.07 20.44
CA PHE A 462 15.18 -1.69 20.87
C PHE A 462 16.33 -1.37 21.84
N THR A 463 17.04 -0.29 21.58
CA THR A 463 18.11 0.24 22.45
C THR A 463 17.95 1.76 22.58
N GLN A 464 18.05 2.27 23.81
CA GLN A 464 18.07 3.71 24.05
C GLN A 464 19.35 4.35 23.49
N LEU A 465 19.20 5.55 22.93
CA LEU A 465 20.31 6.35 22.43
C LEU A 465 21.08 7.01 23.59
N ASP A 466 22.40 7.05 23.46
CA ASP A 466 23.30 7.75 24.38
C ASP A 466 23.63 9.13 23.80
N PRO A 467 23.37 10.23 24.54
CA PRO A 467 23.67 11.59 24.11
C PRO A 467 25.14 11.87 23.78
N ASP A 468 26.07 11.05 24.23
CA ASP A 468 27.50 11.19 23.94
C ASP A 468 27.98 10.34 22.74
N THR A 469 27.11 9.52 22.16
CA THR A 469 27.45 8.57 21.10
C THR A 469 27.06 9.07 19.70
N TRP A 470 27.96 8.85 18.72
CA TRP A 470 27.66 9.07 17.30
C TRP A 470 27.18 7.76 16.65
N TYR A 471 26.01 7.81 16.05
CA TYR A 471 25.40 6.71 15.30
C TYR A 471 25.60 6.95 13.81
N SER A 472 25.99 5.90 13.08
CA SER A 472 26.02 5.92 11.61
C SER A 472 24.86 5.09 11.11
N VAL A 473 23.89 5.72 10.48
CA VAL A 473 22.65 5.06 10.04
C VAL A 473 22.44 5.22 8.56
N GLU A 474 21.78 4.24 7.95
CA GLU A 474 21.35 4.28 6.55
C GLU A 474 19.84 4.44 6.50
N VAL A 475 19.37 5.50 5.84
CA VAL A 475 17.96 5.72 5.55
C VAL A 475 17.77 5.47 4.06
N ALA A 476 17.16 4.33 3.73
CA ALA A 476 16.74 4.03 2.37
C ALA A 476 15.40 4.72 2.10
N LEU A 477 15.33 5.52 1.04
CA LEU A 477 14.08 6.16 0.61
C LEU A 477 13.31 5.22 -0.34
N LYS A 478 12.07 5.54 -0.65
CA LYS A 478 11.30 4.79 -1.66
C LYS A 478 11.90 4.89 -3.07
N HIS A 479 11.85 3.80 -3.83
CA HIS A 479 12.24 3.79 -5.24
C HIS A 479 11.42 4.80 -6.06
N VAL A 480 12.06 5.40 -7.05
CA VAL A 480 11.41 6.36 -7.95
C VAL A 480 12.17 6.46 -9.26
N ALA A 481 11.44 6.78 -10.34
CA ALA A 481 12.02 7.34 -11.56
C ALA A 481 11.48 8.75 -11.79
N TYR A 482 12.35 9.76 -11.71
CA TYR A 482 11.99 11.17 -11.78
C TYR A 482 13.12 12.01 -12.39
N LYS A 483 12.77 12.92 -13.30
CA LYS A 483 13.72 13.86 -13.91
C LYS A 483 13.68 15.23 -13.23
N VAL A 484 14.78 15.61 -12.59
CA VAL A 484 15.02 16.97 -12.08
C VAL A 484 15.63 17.80 -13.22
N PRO A 485 14.94 18.83 -13.73
CA PRO A 485 15.40 19.57 -14.91
C PRO A 485 16.65 20.42 -14.66
N GLN A 486 17.37 20.74 -15.73
CA GLN A 486 18.35 21.82 -15.74
C GLN A 486 17.75 23.11 -15.13
N GLY A 487 18.53 23.77 -14.27
CA GLY A 487 18.13 24.99 -13.57
C GLY A 487 17.32 24.77 -12.28
N HIS A 488 16.78 23.57 -12.06
CA HIS A 488 16.23 23.16 -10.77
C HIS A 488 17.34 22.75 -9.80
N ARG A 489 16.99 22.43 -8.55
CA ARG A 489 17.93 21.87 -7.57
C ARG A 489 17.39 20.56 -7.02
N LEU A 490 18.29 19.61 -6.80
CA LEU A 490 18.01 18.46 -5.95
C LEU A 490 18.19 18.91 -4.49
N ARG A 491 17.16 18.72 -3.67
CA ARG A 491 17.18 18.99 -2.23
C ARG A 491 17.06 17.71 -1.43
N ILE A 492 17.81 17.66 -0.34
CA ILE A 492 17.64 16.67 0.72
C ILE A 492 17.21 17.41 1.99
N SER A 493 16.03 17.06 2.52
CA SER A 493 15.48 17.62 3.74
C SER A 493 15.49 16.57 4.85
N ILE A 494 16.11 16.89 5.99
CA ILE A 494 16.22 15.99 7.16
C ILE A 494 15.43 16.61 8.33
N SER A 495 14.48 15.87 8.90
CA SER A 495 13.65 16.29 10.03
C SER A 495 13.60 15.22 11.13
N THR A 496 13.26 15.64 12.35
CA THR A 496 13.07 14.74 13.52
C THR A 496 11.62 14.33 13.74
N ALA A 497 10.70 14.90 12.96
CA ALA A 497 9.28 14.59 12.93
C ALA A 497 8.79 14.52 11.48
N TYR A 498 7.75 13.70 11.24
CA TYR A 498 7.08 13.59 9.94
C TYR A 498 5.62 13.14 10.07
N TRP A 499 4.87 13.87 10.89
CA TRP A 499 3.45 13.64 11.15
C TRP A 499 2.59 14.34 10.07
N PRO A 500 1.46 13.76 9.63
CA PRO A 500 0.78 12.58 10.18
C PRO A 500 1.22 11.26 9.58
N LEU A 501 2.26 11.18 8.75
CA LEU A 501 2.67 9.89 8.18
C LEU A 501 3.10 8.91 9.27
N ILE A 502 4.04 9.32 10.12
CA ILE A 502 4.49 8.54 11.28
C ILE A 502 3.96 9.10 12.59
N TRP A 503 3.70 8.22 13.55
CA TRP A 503 3.47 8.61 14.93
C TRP A 503 4.73 9.24 15.54
N PRO A 504 4.63 10.24 16.43
CA PRO A 504 5.81 10.81 17.08
C PRO A 504 6.53 9.83 18.01
N SER A 505 7.86 9.91 18.03
CA SER A 505 8.65 9.24 19.07
C SER A 505 8.34 9.82 20.46
N ALA A 506 8.62 9.07 21.53
CA ALA A 506 8.27 9.46 22.90
C ALA A 506 8.96 10.77 23.33
N ASP A 507 10.21 10.98 22.93
CA ASP A 507 10.97 12.19 23.20
C ASP A 507 10.89 13.22 22.06
N HIS A 508 10.83 14.50 22.43
CA HIS A 508 11.11 15.60 21.50
C HIS A 508 12.63 15.81 21.36
N ALA A 509 13.25 14.99 20.52
CA ALA A 509 14.70 14.98 20.33
C ALA A 509 15.21 16.11 19.42
N THR A 510 16.38 16.64 19.76
CA THR A 510 17.26 17.40 18.87
C THR A 510 18.33 16.47 18.32
N LEU A 511 18.36 16.30 16.99
CA LEU A 511 19.43 15.56 16.32
C LEU A 511 20.57 16.50 15.90
N THR A 512 21.79 16.13 16.23
CA THR A 512 23.01 16.74 15.70
C THR A 512 23.58 15.88 14.59
N LEU A 513 23.70 16.45 13.39
CA LEU A 513 24.28 15.86 12.20
C LEU A 513 25.76 16.26 12.07
N ASN A 514 26.59 15.30 11.66
CA ASN A 514 27.96 15.55 11.21
C ASN A 514 28.04 15.49 9.67
N PRO A 515 28.02 16.64 8.96
CA PRO A 515 28.00 16.66 7.51
C PRO A 515 29.26 16.04 6.89
N ALA A 516 30.43 16.22 7.52
CA ALA A 516 31.70 15.66 7.05
C ALA A 516 31.75 14.12 7.03
N LYS A 517 30.81 13.45 7.74
CA LYS A 517 30.65 11.99 7.76
C LYS A 517 29.32 11.52 7.19
N SER A 518 28.58 12.41 6.52
CA SER A 518 27.26 12.10 5.97
C SER A 518 27.27 12.26 4.45
N MET A 519 26.54 11.38 3.76
CA MET A 519 26.45 11.39 2.30
C MET A 519 25.09 10.87 1.83
N ILE A 520 24.77 11.21 0.59
CA ILE A 520 23.61 10.71 -0.15
C ILE A 520 24.12 10.03 -1.42
N GLU A 521 23.63 8.82 -1.68
CA GLU A 521 23.86 8.11 -2.92
C GLU A 521 22.58 8.19 -3.77
N VAL A 522 22.70 8.82 -4.93
CA VAL A 522 21.60 9.09 -5.85
C VAL A 522 21.79 8.24 -7.10
N PRO A 523 20.93 7.24 -7.35
CA PRO A 523 20.98 6.47 -8.58
C PRO A 523 20.41 7.29 -9.73
N TYR A 524 21.11 7.30 -10.86
CA TYR A 524 20.73 8.08 -12.03
C TYR A 524 21.02 7.34 -13.33
N ARG A 525 20.41 7.83 -14.42
CA ARG A 525 20.63 7.35 -15.78
C ARG A 525 21.06 8.45 -16.74
N GLU A 526 21.97 8.10 -17.63
CA GLU A 526 22.43 8.97 -18.73
C GLU A 526 21.60 8.80 -20.01
N THR A 527 21.08 7.60 -20.27
CA THR A 527 20.25 7.30 -21.45
C THR A 527 18.84 6.88 -21.05
N TRP A 528 17.87 7.24 -21.88
CA TRP A 528 16.43 7.04 -21.62
C TRP A 528 15.78 6.28 -22.78
N GLU A 529 16.15 5.01 -22.94
CA GLU A 529 15.65 4.19 -24.05
C GLU A 529 14.37 3.45 -23.64
N THR A 530 13.35 3.56 -24.49
CA THR A 530 12.10 2.79 -24.40
C THR A 530 12.19 1.61 -25.36
N GLU A 531 12.32 0.41 -24.83
CA GLU A 531 12.28 -0.82 -25.66
C GLU A 531 10.89 -1.45 -25.66
N PHE A 532 10.13 -1.24 -24.58
CA PHE A 532 8.76 -1.71 -24.43
C PHE A 532 7.84 -0.57 -24.03
N GLU A 533 6.75 -0.39 -24.77
CA GLU A 533 5.62 0.45 -24.37
C GLU A 533 4.45 -0.45 -23.95
N PRO A 534 3.94 -0.30 -22.72
CA PRO A 534 2.74 -1.01 -22.28
C PRO A 534 1.55 -0.73 -23.20
N PRO A 535 0.65 -1.70 -23.38
CA PRO A 535 -0.51 -1.52 -24.24
C PRO A 535 -1.38 -0.36 -23.73
N VAL A 536 -1.81 0.51 -24.65
CA VAL A 536 -2.64 1.68 -24.32
C VAL A 536 -4.06 1.23 -23.96
N TYR A 537 -4.63 1.84 -22.92
CA TYR A 537 -6.04 1.65 -22.54
C TYR A 537 -6.90 2.83 -22.97
N ASP A 538 -7.66 2.64 -24.05
CA ASP A 538 -8.52 3.67 -24.65
C ASP A 538 -10.01 3.47 -24.33
N LYS A 539 -10.34 2.55 -23.43
CA LYS A 539 -11.74 2.26 -23.05
C LYS A 539 -12.14 3.13 -21.85
N PRO A 540 -13.37 3.66 -21.82
CA PRO A 540 -13.94 4.24 -20.61
C PRO A 540 -14.02 3.19 -19.50
N VAL A 541 -13.72 3.59 -18.28
CA VAL A 541 -13.97 2.77 -17.08
C VAL A 541 -15.46 2.82 -16.79
N SER A 542 -16.14 1.68 -16.86
CA SER A 542 -17.57 1.54 -16.58
C SER A 542 -17.87 0.21 -15.90
N TYR A 543 -18.87 0.18 -15.03
CA TYR A 543 -19.36 -1.02 -14.33
C TYR A 543 -20.88 -1.11 -14.44
N ASP A 544 -21.46 -2.26 -14.08
CA ASP A 544 -22.90 -2.48 -14.14
C ASP A 544 -23.62 -1.94 -12.89
N GLY A 545 -23.97 -0.67 -12.92
CA GLY A 545 -24.66 -0.01 -11.81
C GLY A 545 -24.92 1.46 -12.04
N GLU A 546 -25.26 2.18 -10.96
CA GLU A 546 -25.58 3.60 -10.98
C GLU A 546 -24.97 4.32 -9.78
N SER A 547 -24.41 5.51 -10.01
CA SER A 547 -24.05 6.44 -8.93
C SER A 547 -25.26 7.30 -8.57
N LEU A 548 -25.94 6.94 -7.47
CA LEU A 548 -27.08 7.67 -6.91
C LEU A 548 -26.65 8.99 -6.26
N ARG A 549 -25.41 9.03 -5.78
CA ARG A 549 -24.78 10.23 -5.21
C ARG A 549 -23.27 10.17 -5.48
N ALA A 550 -22.71 11.24 -6.02
CA ALA A 550 -21.27 11.33 -6.25
C ALA A 550 -20.48 11.28 -4.94
N TYR A 551 -19.24 10.81 -5.03
CA TYR A 551 -18.27 10.87 -3.94
C TYR A 551 -17.76 12.31 -3.75
N ASP A 552 -17.22 12.61 -2.57
CA ASP A 552 -16.55 13.86 -2.24
C ASP A 552 -15.44 13.62 -1.21
N SER A 553 -14.37 14.41 -1.27
CA SER A 553 -13.26 14.30 -0.32
C SER A 553 -12.69 15.68 0.02
N GLN A 554 -12.37 15.87 1.30
CA GLN A 554 -11.83 17.12 1.81
C GLN A 554 -10.73 16.85 2.83
N ARG A 555 -9.65 17.61 2.72
CA ARG A 555 -8.57 17.67 3.71
C ARG A 555 -8.37 19.10 4.15
N MET A 556 -8.46 19.35 5.45
CA MET A 556 -8.41 20.69 6.04
C MET A 556 -7.45 20.69 7.22
N VAL A 557 -6.59 21.70 7.29
CA VAL A 557 -5.72 21.93 8.44
C VAL A 557 -6.27 23.08 9.25
N HIS A 558 -6.56 22.81 10.53
CA HIS A 558 -7.04 23.79 11.49
C HIS A 558 -5.90 24.17 12.44
N HIS A 559 -5.69 25.48 12.63
CA HIS A 559 -4.74 26.01 13.61
C HIS A 559 -5.51 26.73 14.71
N ASP A 560 -5.49 26.17 15.93
CA ASP A 560 -6.02 26.86 17.10
C ASP A 560 -4.92 27.70 17.75
N TYR A 561 -4.87 28.99 17.42
CA TYR A 561 -3.88 29.91 17.97
C TYR A 561 -4.02 30.17 19.48
N LYS A 562 -5.14 29.79 20.11
CA LYS A 562 -5.31 29.92 21.56
C LYS A 562 -4.63 28.78 22.30
N THR A 563 -4.75 27.55 21.79
CA THR A 563 -4.20 26.34 22.43
C THR A 563 -2.86 25.91 21.85
N GLY A 564 -2.52 26.34 20.64
CA GLY A 564 -1.34 25.91 19.88
C GLY A 564 -1.55 24.61 19.09
N LEU A 565 -2.71 23.96 19.22
CA LEU A 565 -2.99 22.69 18.55
C LEU A 565 -3.19 22.87 17.04
N VAL A 566 -2.71 21.88 16.29
CA VAL A 566 -2.94 21.75 14.86
C VAL A 566 -3.69 20.45 14.61
N CYS A 567 -4.78 20.53 13.85
CA CYS A 567 -5.63 19.38 13.53
C CYS A 567 -5.73 19.21 12.02
N LEU A 568 -5.37 18.02 11.51
CA LEU A 568 -5.71 17.58 10.17
C LEU A 568 -7.08 16.88 10.22
N GLU A 569 -8.08 17.52 9.62
CA GLU A 569 -9.40 16.94 9.40
C GLU A 569 -9.48 16.38 7.98
N THR A 570 -9.78 15.08 7.87
CA THR A 570 -10.12 14.44 6.60
C THR A 570 -11.57 13.97 6.61
N ARG A 571 -12.30 14.29 5.55
CA ARG A 571 -13.68 13.83 5.32
C ARG A 571 -13.71 13.11 3.99
N ASP A 572 -14.08 11.84 4.01
CA ASP A 572 -14.27 11.06 2.80
C ASP A 572 -15.69 10.55 2.74
N ASP A 573 -16.38 10.92 1.67
CA ASP A 573 -17.70 10.44 1.32
C ASP A 573 -17.56 9.62 0.03
N PHE A 574 -17.81 8.31 0.12
CA PHE A 574 -17.59 7.38 -0.99
C PHE A 574 -18.74 7.43 -2.02
N GLY A 575 -19.71 8.32 -1.81
CA GLY A 575 -20.93 8.42 -2.60
C GLY A 575 -21.92 7.32 -2.24
N ARG A 576 -23.04 7.28 -2.98
CA ARG A 576 -24.03 6.22 -2.90
C ARG A 576 -24.09 5.52 -4.24
N GLN A 577 -23.84 4.22 -4.23
CA GLN A 577 -23.73 3.39 -5.43
C GLN A 577 -24.81 2.30 -5.40
N HIS A 578 -25.44 2.03 -6.53
CA HIS A 578 -26.31 0.88 -6.76
C HIS A 578 -25.61 -0.09 -7.72
N PHE A 579 -25.58 -1.38 -7.38
CA PHE A 579 -25.00 -2.43 -8.20
C PHE A 579 -26.08 -3.35 -8.76
N ASN A 580 -26.19 -3.44 -10.08
CA ASN A 580 -27.27 -4.20 -10.71
C ASN A 580 -27.11 -5.72 -10.51
N SER A 581 -25.88 -6.24 -10.46
CA SER A 581 -25.64 -7.69 -10.35
C SER A 581 -26.17 -8.29 -9.06
N CYS A 582 -26.14 -7.54 -7.95
CA CYS A 582 -26.57 -7.97 -6.62
C CYS A 582 -27.79 -7.18 -6.09
N GLN A 583 -28.25 -6.17 -6.83
CA GLN A 583 -29.38 -5.29 -6.47
C GLN A 583 -29.16 -4.60 -5.11
N THR A 584 -27.91 -4.30 -4.76
CA THR A 584 -27.54 -3.73 -3.46
C THR A 584 -27.04 -2.31 -3.64
N GLU A 585 -27.51 -1.44 -2.74
CA GLU A 585 -26.98 -0.09 -2.60
C GLU A 585 -25.98 -0.02 -1.44
N ILE A 586 -25.00 0.87 -1.56
CA ILE A 586 -24.02 1.16 -0.51
C ILE A 586 -23.80 2.65 -0.42
N ASP A 587 -23.82 3.19 0.79
CA ASP A 587 -23.44 4.55 1.13
C ASP A 587 -22.45 4.48 2.31
N MET A 588 -21.22 4.97 2.13
CA MET A 588 -20.19 4.94 3.17
C MET A 588 -19.57 6.33 3.33
N ARG A 589 -19.38 6.74 4.57
CA ARG A 589 -18.71 7.99 4.95
C ARG A 589 -17.73 7.75 6.07
N MET A 590 -16.68 8.54 6.09
CA MET A 590 -15.78 8.61 7.24
C MET A 590 -15.28 10.02 7.52
N LYS A 591 -14.93 10.25 8.78
CA LYS A 591 -14.24 11.47 9.24
C LYS A 591 -13.06 11.06 10.09
N GLN A 592 -11.94 11.73 9.91
CA GLN A 592 -10.73 11.51 10.68
C GLN A 592 -10.20 12.85 11.16
N PHE A 593 -9.85 12.90 12.45
CA PHE A 593 -9.19 14.04 13.08
C PHE A 593 -7.88 13.56 13.65
N GLN A 594 -6.78 14.11 13.14
CA GLN A 594 -5.47 13.89 13.73
C GLN A 594 -5.01 15.21 14.32
N THR A 595 -4.72 15.25 15.62
CA THR A 595 -4.39 16.48 16.35
C THR A 595 -3.04 16.36 17.02
N ILE A 596 -2.25 17.44 17.01
CA ILE A 596 -0.95 17.50 17.70
C ILE A 596 -0.57 18.93 18.05
N HIS A 597 0.19 19.12 19.12
CA HIS A 597 0.87 20.36 19.47
C HIS A 597 2.30 20.36 18.87
N PRO A 598 2.76 21.47 18.25
CA PRO A 598 4.06 21.51 17.56
C PRO A 598 5.28 21.22 18.44
N ASP A 599 5.17 21.41 19.76
CA ASP A 599 6.26 21.23 20.71
C ASP A 599 6.08 20.04 21.67
N ASP A 600 5.04 19.21 21.49
CA ASP A 600 4.75 18.10 22.40
C ASP A 600 4.40 16.82 21.63
N PRO A 601 5.30 15.84 21.50
CA PRO A 601 5.02 14.59 20.80
C PRO A 601 3.95 13.74 21.49
N LEU A 602 3.73 13.92 22.80
CA LEU A 602 2.75 13.15 23.57
C LEU A 602 1.32 13.65 23.39
N SER A 603 1.16 14.82 22.75
CA SER A 603 -0.15 15.41 22.44
C SER A 603 -0.80 14.85 21.17
N ALA A 604 -0.17 13.86 20.51
CA ALA A 604 -0.70 13.24 19.32
C ALA A 604 -1.98 12.44 19.62
N GLU A 605 -3.05 12.76 18.89
CA GLU A 605 -4.34 12.07 18.96
C GLU A 605 -4.85 11.75 17.55
N SER A 606 -5.56 10.63 17.39
CA SER A 606 -6.23 10.21 16.17
C SER A 606 -7.63 9.70 16.48
N GLU A 607 -8.66 10.35 15.94
CA GLU A 607 -10.06 9.96 16.02
C GLU A 607 -10.60 9.62 14.63
N LEU A 608 -11.32 8.50 14.51
CA LEU A 608 -11.96 8.09 13.27
C LEU A 608 -13.43 7.72 13.50
N PHE A 609 -14.29 8.21 12.61
CA PHE A 609 -15.72 7.97 12.61
C PHE A 609 -16.13 7.34 11.29
N TYR A 610 -16.98 6.32 11.35
CA TYR A 610 -17.53 5.65 10.17
C TYR A 610 -19.04 5.57 10.26
N GLU A 611 -19.68 5.78 9.12
CA GLU A 611 -21.10 5.52 8.87
C GLU A 611 -21.20 4.74 7.57
N LEU A 612 -21.90 3.62 7.59
CA LEU A 612 -22.19 2.83 6.40
C LEU A 612 -23.62 2.35 6.44
N ASP A 613 -24.32 2.51 5.33
CA ASP A 613 -25.61 1.88 5.06
C ASP A 613 -25.49 1.01 3.80
N MET A 614 -26.01 -0.21 3.87
CA MET A 614 -26.07 -1.09 2.70
C MET A 614 -27.32 -1.97 2.70
N GLY A 615 -27.80 -2.27 1.50
CA GLY A 615 -28.93 -3.17 1.33
C GLY A 615 -29.88 -2.76 0.20
N ARG A 616 -31.13 -3.17 0.36
CA ARG A 616 -32.24 -2.97 -0.59
C ARG A 616 -33.58 -3.07 0.12
N ASP A 617 -34.67 -2.79 -0.58
CA ASP A 617 -36.01 -2.89 -0.01
C ASP A 617 -36.26 -4.24 0.66
N GLY A 618 -36.60 -4.19 1.96
CA GLY A 618 -36.83 -5.36 2.81
C GLY A 618 -35.60 -5.93 3.51
N TRP A 619 -34.39 -5.44 3.24
CA TRP A 619 -33.17 -5.79 3.96
C TRP A 619 -32.17 -4.63 3.92
N TRP A 620 -32.10 -3.88 5.01
CA TRP A 620 -31.14 -2.79 5.21
C TRP A 620 -30.32 -3.05 6.45
N THR A 621 -29.00 -2.92 6.30
CA THR A 621 -28.05 -3.05 7.40
C THR A 621 -27.16 -1.82 7.44
N GLY A 622 -26.70 -1.47 8.63
CA GLY A 622 -25.80 -0.34 8.82
C GLY A 622 -24.66 -0.66 9.78
N LEU A 623 -23.59 0.13 9.68
CA LEU A 623 -22.47 0.13 10.61
C LEU A 623 -22.19 1.56 11.05
N THR A 624 -21.91 1.71 12.35
CA THR A 624 -21.24 2.91 12.85
C THR A 624 -20.03 2.49 13.68
N ALA A 625 -18.98 3.30 13.61
CA ALA A 625 -17.81 3.10 14.43
C ALA A 625 -17.19 4.41 14.88
N HIS A 626 -16.59 4.39 16.07
CA HIS A 626 -15.72 5.42 16.58
C HIS A 626 -14.45 4.78 17.13
N TYR A 627 -13.30 5.22 16.62
CA TYR A 627 -11.98 4.83 17.10
C TYR A 627 -11.26 6.07 17.63
N HIS A 628 -10.56 5.93 18.75
CA HIS A 628 -9.71 6.98 19.29
C HIS A 628 -8.42 6.37 19.83
N MET A 629 -7.29 6.95 19.42
CA MET A 629 -5.96 6.60 19.90
C MET A 629 -5.21 7.85 20.35
N HIS A 630 -4.59 7.76 21.52
CA HIS A 630 -3.63 8.73 22.03
C HIS A 630 -2.51 8.00 22.77
N CYS A 631 -1.50 8.73 23.24
CA CYS A 631 -0.40 8.14 24.00
C CYS A 631 -0.02 8.97 25.24
N ASP A 632 0.72 8.35 26.14
CA ASP A 632 1.67 9.04 27.01
C ASP A 632 3.09 8.55 26.68
N TYR A 633 4.04 8.80 27.57
CA TYR A 633 5.43 8.40 27.37
C TYR A 633 5.61 6.87 27.30
N ASP A 634 4.83 6.12 28.08
CA ASP A 634 5.02 4.68 28.30
C ASP A 634 3.96 3.83 27.56
N TYR A 635 2.79 4.40 27.24
CA TYR A 635 1.65 3.65 26.73
C TYR A 635 0.91 4.34 25.57
N PHE A 636 0.41 3.52 24.65
CA PHE A 636 -0.72 3.84 23.79
C PHE A 636 -2.03 3.49 24.48
N TYR A 637 -3.05 4.33 24.28
CA TYR A 637 -4.41 4.11 24.73
C TYR A 637 -5.34 4.10 23.54
N ILE A 638 -6.07 2.99 23.36
CA ILE A 638 -6.98 2.82 22.24
C ILE A 638 -8.37 2.53 22.77
N THR A 639 -9.35 3.23 22.23
CA THR A 639 -10.76 2.89 22.40
C THR A 639 -11.40 2.73 21.04
N ALA A 640 -12.32 1.76 20.95
CA ALA A 640 -13.16 1.59 19.76
C ALA A 640 -14.57 1.22 20.19
N ARG A 641 -15.58 1.75 19.51
CA ARG A 641 -16.98 1.36 19.67
C ARG A 641 -17.54 1.00 18.31
N TRP A 642 -18.07 -0.20 18.19
CA TRP A 642 -18.72 -0.72 16.99
C TRP A 642 -20.20 -0.85 17.25
N GLN A 643 -21.02 -0.44 16.28
CA GLN A 643 -22.44 -0.75 16.28
C GLN A 643 -22.84 -1.31 14.92
N ALA A 644 -23.72 -2.30 14.95
CA ALA A 644 -24.37 -2.83 13.76
C ALA A 644 -25.89 -2.64 13.86
N LEU A 645 -26.49 -2.25 12.73
CA LEU A 645 -27.88 -1.85 12.64
C LEU A 645 -28.65 -2.72 11.66
N GLU A 646 -29.91 -3.01 11.97
CA GLU A 646 -30.92 -3.51 11.02
C GLU A 646 -32.00 -2.43 10.86
N GLY A 647 -32.05 -1.81 9.68
CA GLY A 647 -32.70 -0.51 9.52
C GLY A 647 -32.07 0.53 10.46
N GLU A 648 -32.89 1.20 11.27
CA GLU A 648 -32.43 2.20 12.26
C GLU A 648 -32.14 1.59 13.65
N GLN A 649 -32.39 0.29 13.84
CA GLN A 649 -32.25 -0.35 15.15
C GLN A 649 -30.84 -0.89 15.34
N VAL A 650 -30.15 -0.44 16.39
CA VAL A 650 -28.91 -1.08 16.87
C VAL A 650 -29.22 -2.47 17.39
N ILE A 651 -28.65 -3.49 16.76
CA ILE A 651 -28.83 -4.91 17.11
C ILE A 651 -27.56 -5.53 17.72
N PHE A 652 -26.42 -4.84 17.60
CA PHE A 652 -25.14 -5.24 18.16
C PHE A 652 -24.34 -4.01 18.57
N GLU A 653 -23.62 -4.13 19.68
CA GLU A 653 -22.65 -3.13 20.11
C GLU A 653 -21.48 -3.82 20.80
N LYS A 654 -20.26 -3.38 20.48
CA LYS A 654 -19.03 -3.87 21.12
C LYS A 654 -18.08 -2.71 21.36
N GLU A 655 -17.56 -2.64 22.59
CA GLU A 655 -16.58 -1.64 22.99
C GLU A 655 -15.25 -2.30 23.31
N PHE A 656 -14.18 -1.63 22.92
CA PHE A 656 -12.81 -2.01 23.20
C PHE A 656 -12.13 -0.89 23.96
N LYS A 657 -11.30 -1.28 24.93
CA LYS A 657 -10.41 -0.38 25.65
C LYS A 657 -9.11 -1.11 25.91
N GLU A 658 -8.06 -0.65 25.25
CA GLU A 658 -6.75 -1.29 25.27
C GLU A 658 -5.70 -0.30 25.76
N THR A 659 -4.74 -0.82 26.52
CA THR A 659 -3.54 -0.10 26.95
C THR A 659 -2.35 -0.94 26.51
N ILE A 660 -1.48 -0.37 25.68
CA ILE A 660 -0.39 -1.07 25.01
C ILE A 660 0.91 -0.35 25.34
N GLU A 661 1.92 -1.07 25.83
CA GLU A 661 3.21 -0.50 26.19
C GLU A 661 4.00 -0.06 24.93
N ARG A 662 4.68 1.08 25.01
CA ARG A 662 5.56 1.61 23.96
C ARG A 662 6.93 0.95 24.06
N THR A 663 7.09 -0.19 23.39
CA THR A 663 8.30 -1.02 23.42
C THR A 663 9.24 -0.79 22.24
N GLY A 664 8.78 -0.10 21.19
CA GLY A 664 9.55 0.17 19.98
C GLY A 664 9.41 1.58 19.41
N VAL A 665 8.50 2.43 19.88
CA VAL A 665 8.10 3.71 19.22
C VAL A 665 8.22 4.95 20.11
#